data_AF-A0A4D6DM52-F1
#
_entry.id   AF-A0A4D6DM52-F1
#
_cell.length_a   1.000
_cell.length_b   1.000
_cell.length_c   1.000
_cell.angle_alpha   90.00
_cell.angle_beta   90.00
_cell.angle_gamma   90.00
#
_symmetry.space_group_name_H-M   'P 1'
#
loop_
_entity.id
_entity.type
_entity.pdbx_description
1 polymer ?
#
loop_
_entity_poly.entity_id
_entity_poly.type
_entity_poly.pdbx_seq_one_letter_code
_entity_poly.pdbx_strand_id
1 'polypeptide(L)'
;MHYKEAIRIQPTFADAYSNMGNTLKEMQDIQGALQCYTRAIQINPAFADAHSNLASIHKDSGNIPEAIQSYRTALKLKPDFPDAYCNLAHCLQIVCDWTDYDARMKKLVSIVGEQLERNRLPSVHPHHSMLYPLSHEYRKAIANRHANLCMEKINVLHKQPYKYPSELTSDGRIRIGYVSSDFGNHPTSHLMQSIPGLHDKSRVEIFCYALSPDDGTTFRSKITREAEHFIDLSQIPCNGKAADRINQDGIHILVNMNGYTKGARNEIFALRPAPVQVMWLGYPGTSGAPFMDYLITDRITSPMKLATQYSEKLAFMPDTFFVGDHKHMFPHLKERVLIESVDNPKLLNNEGIKDTVALINTTDLSPVIESAEVMTIKEVVNPATTKESVEVAVTVAQLPSTAPIESMIQAGQVQATVNGLLVQNGLATTQMNNKAATGEEPPQNILVTTRKQYGLPEDAVIYCNFNQLYKIDPSTLQMWCNILKRVPKSVVWLLRFPAHGEANILAQAQQLGVGAGRIIFSNVAAKEEHVRRGQLADVCLDTPLCNGHTTGMDVLWAGTPMITLSGETLASRVAASQLHCLGCPELVAQTRQEYEDIACKLGNDREYLKATRAKVWKARIDSPLFDCKTYATNLERLFGRMWKKYSGGEKPDHITEW
;
A
#
# COMPACT_ATOMS: atom_id res chain seq x y z
N MET A 1 25.42 -24.15 -15.47
CA MET A 1 26.53 -24.98 -15.99
C MET A 1 26.71 -24.78 -17.49
N HIS A 2 25.66 -24.86 -18.31
CA HIS A 2 25.76 -24.69 -19.78
C HIS A 2 26.18 -23.30 -20.28
N TYR A 3 25.75 -22.19 -19.68
CA TYR A 3 26.20 -20.85 -20.12
C TYR A 3 27.71 -20.63 -19.98
N LYS A 4 28.31 -21.10 -18.87
CA LYS A 4 29.77 -21.04 -18.67
C LYS A 4 30.51 -21.84 -19.74
N GLU A 5 29.97 -22.98 -20.14
CA GLU A 5 30.55 -23.80 -21.20
C GLU A 5 30.42 -23.14 -22.58
N ALA A 6 29.27 -22.54 -22.90
CA ALA A 6 29.08 -21.76 -24.12
C ALA A 6 30.08 -20.59 -24.20
N ILE A 7 30.29 -19.88 -23.10
CA ILE A 7 31.29 -18.80 -22.99
C ILE A 7 32.72 -19.33 -23.09
N ARG A 8 33.01 -20.51 -22.52
CA ARG A 8 34.33 -21.15 -22.62
C ARG A 8 34.67 -21.50 -24.07
N ILE A 9 33.70 -22.00 -24.83
CA ILE A 9 33.84 -22.35 -26.24
C ILE A 9 33.94 -21.09 -27.11
N GLN A 10 33.10 -20.08 -26.84
CA GLN A 10 33.08 -18.81 -27.56
C GLN A 10 33.10 -17.61 -26.58
N PRO A 11 34.30 -17.10 -26.22
CA PRO A 11 34.45 -16.02 -25.23
C PRO A 11 33.81 -14.68 -25.61
N THR A 12 33.49 -14.49 -26.90
CA THR A 12 32.82 -13.29 -27.43
C THR A 12 31.30 -13.50 -27.62
N PHE A 13 30.71 -14.52 -27.00
CA PHE A 13 29.28 -14.79 -27.12
C PHE A 13 28.44 -13.90 -26.18
N ALA A 14 28.13 -12.69 -26.63
CA ALA A 14 27.42 -11.67 -25.84
C ALA A 14 26.06 -12.15 -25.31
N ASP A 15 25.27 -12.87 -26.12
CA ASP A 15 23.97 -13.43 -25.71
C ASP A 15 24.09 -14.42 -24.54
N ALA A 16 25.14 -15.25 -24.53
CA ALA A 16 25.37 -16.18 -23.43
C ALA A 16 25.69 -15.45 -22.12
N TYR A 17 26.46 -14.36 -22.17
CA TYR A 17 26.67 -13.50 -21.01
C TYR A 17 25.37 -12.83 -20.54
N SER A 18 24.57 -12.27 -21.46
CA SER A 18 23.31 -11.62 -21.09
C SER A 18 22.34 -12.61 -20.44
N ASN A 19 22.14 -13.81 -21.01
CA ASN A 19 21.26 -14.81 -20.41
C ASN A 19 21.81 -15.42 -19.11
N MET A 20 23.14 -15.54 -18.97
CA MET A 20 23.77 -15.89 -17.69
C MET A 20 23.50 -14.83 -16.63
N GLY A 21 23.54 -13.54 -16.99
CA GLY A 21 23.18 -12.45 -16.10
C GLY A 21 21.75 -12.54 -15.58
N ASN A 22 20.78 -12.88 -16.45
CA ASN A 22 19.39 -13.11 -16.03
C ASN A 22 19.28 -14.25 -14.99
N THR A 23 20.02 -15.34 -15.22
CA THR A 23 20.06 -16.48 -14.29
C THR A 23 20.64 -16.07 -12.93
N LEU A 24 21.74 -15.30 -12.93
CA LEU A 24 22.35 -14.80 -11.69
C LEU A 24 21.45 -13.83 -10.95
N LYS A 25 20.72 -12.96 -11.68
CA LYS A 25 19.71 -12.06 -11.10
C LYS A 25 18.61 -12.86 -10.39
N GLU A 26 18.09 -13.92 -11.01
CA GLU A 26 17.10 -14.80 -10.38
C GLU A 26 17.66 -15.47 -9.12
N MET A 27 18.94 -15.85 -9.13
CA MET A 27 19.68 -16.38 -7.97
C MET A 27 20.04 -15.32 -6.91
N GLN A 28 19.59 -14.07 -7.07
CA GLN A 28 19.92 -12.92 -6.21
C GLN A 28 21.41 -12.51 -6.21
N ASP A 29 22.23 -13.02 -7.13
CA ASP A 29 23.60 -12.55 -7.37
C ASP A 29 23.59 -11.32 -8.29
N ILE A 30 23.21 -10.16 -7.72
CA ILE A 30 23.09 -8.89 -8.44
C ILE A 30 24.44 -8.43 -8.99
N GLN A 31 25.52 -8.60 -8.23
CA GLN A 31 26.85 -8.19 -8.66
C GLN A 31 27.34 -9.03 -9.85
N GLY A 32 27.16 -10.35 -9.79
CA GLY A 32 27.47 -11.24 -10.91
C GLY A 32 26.63 -10.93 -12.15
N ALA A 33 25.34 -10.62 -11.99
CA ALA A 33 24.47 -10.23 -13.08
C ALA A 33 24.93 -8.92 -13.75
N LEU A 34 25.28 -7.89 -12.97
CA LEU A 34 25.84 -6.63 -13.47
C LEU A 34 27.13 -6.84 -14.26
N GLN A 35 28.05 -7.67 -13.75
CA GLN A 35 29.30 -8.01 -14.45
C GLN A 35 29.01 -8.69 -15.79
N CYS A 36 28.04 -9.60 -15.84
CA CYS A 36 27.64 -10.28 -17.06
C CYS A 36 27.06 -9.32 -18.11
N TYR A 37 26.13 -8.45 -17.73
CA TYR A 37 25.55 -7.48 -18.67
C TYR A 37 26.58 -6.46 -19.17
N THR A 38 27.40 -5.94 -18.27
CA THR A 38 28.48 -5.01 -18.63
C THR A 38 29.45 -5.68 -19.61
N ARG A 39 29.79 -6.96 -19.37
CA ARG A 39 30.65 -7.71 -20.28
C ARG A 39 29.99 -7.96 -21.64
N ALA A 40 28.71 -8.30 -21.67
CA ALA A 40 27.96 -8.45 -22.92
C ALA A 40 27.96 -7.16 -23.75
N ILE A 41 27.78 -5.99 -23.11
CA ILE A 41 27.84 -4.68 -23.74
C ILE A 41 29.26 -4.33 -24.22
N GLN A 42 30.31 -4.67 -23.46
CA GLN A 42 31.70 -4.48 -23.91
C GLN A 42 32.03 -5.30 -25.15
N ILE A 43 31.53 -6.54 -25.23
CA ILE A 43 31.73 -7.42 -26.38
C ILE A 43 30.94 -6.91 -27.59
N ASN A 44 29.69 -6.49 -27.38
CA ASN A 44 28.84 -5.94 -28.43
C ASN A 44 28.07 -4.71 -27.91
N PRO A 45 28.60 -3.49 -28.14
CA PRO A 45 27.96 -2.25 -27.69
C PRO A 45 26.57 -2.01 -28.30
N ALA A 46 26.27 -2.62 -29.45
CA ALA A 46 24.98 -2.52 -30.13
C ALA A 46 23.96 -3.57 -29.66
N PHE A 47 24.26 -4.35 -28.61
CA PHE A 47 23.37 -5.40 -28.12
C PHE A 47 22.23 -4.85 -27.24
N ALA A 48 21.09 -4.56 -27.87
CA ALA A 48 19.94 -3.94 -27.21
C ALA A 48 19.41 -4.71 -25.99
N ASP A 49 19.34 -6.04 -26.05
CA ASP A 49 18.82 -6.86 -24.96
C ASP A 49 19.69 -6.77 -23.70
N ALA A 50 21.02 -6.70 -23.83
CA ALA A 50 21.91 -6.49 -22.69
C ALA A 50 21.74 -5.11 -22.04
N HIS A 51 21.52 -4.05 -22.83
CA HIS A 51 21.18 -2.72 -22.30
C HIS A 51 19.85 -2.72 -21.55
N SER A 52 18.83 -3.43 -22.07
CA SER A 52 17.53 -3.59 -21.42
C SER A 52 17.63 -4.36 -20.09
N ASN A 53 18.42 -5.44 -20.05
CA ASN A 53 18.64 -6.23 -18.84
C ASN A 53 19.43 -5.45 -17.78
N LEU A 54 20.44 -4.67 -18.19
CA LEU A 54 21.16 -3.76 -17.31
C LEU A 54 20.23 -2.68 -16.73
N ALA A 55 19.38 -2.08 -17.57
CA ALA A 55 18.38 -1.11 -17.13
C ALA A 55 17.43 -1.68 -16.08
N SER A 56 17.02 -2.95 -16.24
CA SER A 56 16.18 -3.63 -15.26
C SER A 56 16.86 -3.78 -13.90
N ILE A 57 18.17 -4.05 -13.84
CA ILE A 57 18.89 -4.08 -12.56
C ILE A 57 18.98 -2.68 -11.96
N HIS A 58 19.33 -1.67 -12.74
CA HIS A 58 19.36 -0.28 -12.25
C HIS A 58 18.03 0.13 -11.63
N LYS A 59 16.91 -0.22 -12.29
CA LYS A 59 15.56 -0.01 -11.75
C LYS A 59 15.37 -0.73 -10.42
N ASP A 60 15.70 -2.02 -10.35
CA ASP A 60 15.50 -2.83 -9.14
C ASP A 60 16.39 -2.37 -7.96
N SER A 61 17.54 -1.75 -8.26
CA SER A 61 18.42 -1.11 -7.28
C SER A 61 18.03 0.32 -6.90
N GLY A 62 16.97 0.88 -7.50
CA GLY A 62 16.51 2.26 -7.24
C GLY A 62 17.22 3.36 -8.05
N ASN A 63 18.17 2.99 -8.92
CA ASN A 63 18.91 3.89 -9.81
C ASN A 63 18.09 4.20 -11.07
N ILE A 64 16.97 4.90 -10.89
CA ILE A 64 15.99 5.15 -11.95
C ILE A 64 16.55 5.97 -13.12
N PRO A 65 17.37 7.04 -12.92
CA PRO A 65 17.94 7.79 -14.03
C PRO A 65 18.82 6.93 -14.96
N GLU A 66 19.66 6.07 -14.39
CA GLU A 66 20.50 5.13 -15.13
C GLU A 66 19.65 4.11 -15.89
N ALA A 67 18.58 3.60 -15.26
CA ALA A 67 17.64 2.71 -15.93
C ALA A 67 16.98 3.38 -17.14
N ILE A 68 16.54 4.63 -17.02
CA ILE A 68 15.95 5.41 -18.12
C ILE A 68 16.96 5.55 -19.26
N GLN A 69 18.21 5.90 -18.96
CA GLN A 69 19.23 6.07 -19.98
C GLN A 69 19.56 4.76 -20.72
N SER A 70 19.68 3.66 -19.99
CA SER A 70 19.93 2.34 -20.58
C SER A 70 18.75 1.84 -21.42
N TYR A 71 17.50 2.04 -20.98
CA TYR A 71 16.33 1.71 -21.82
C TYR A 71 16.23 2.58 -23.07
N ARG A 72 16.53 3.89 -22.97
CA ARG A 72 16.60 4.78 -24.14
C ARG A 72 17.66 4.30 -25.14
N THR A 73 18.79 3.82 -24.63
CA THR A 73 19.87 3.24 -25.46
C THR A 73 19.41 1.96 -26.14
N ALA A 74 18.76 1.05 -25.41
CA ALA A 74 18.18 -0.18 -25.98
C ALA A 74 17.17 0.14 -27.10
N LEU A 75 16.29 1.12 -26.90
CA LEU A 75 15.30 1.54 -27.91
C LEU A 75 15.91 2.28 -29.11
N LYS A 76 17.03 2.97 -28.92
CA LYS A 76 17.78 3.58 -30.03
C LYS A 76 18.40 2.50 -30.93
N LEU A 77 18.92 1.43 -30.32
CA LEU A 77 19.52 0.30 -31.02
C LEU A 77 18.46 -0.61 -31.67
N LYS A 78 17.32 -0.79 -31.00
CA LYS A 78 16.19 -1.62 -31.45
C LYS A 78 14.87 -0.88 -31.19
N PRO A 79 14.36 -0.09 -32.16
CA PRO A 79 13.14 0.69 -31.97
C PRO A 79 11.87 -0.13 -31.71
N ASP A 80 11.76 -1.32 -32.31
CA ASP A 80 10.71 -2.29 -32.03
C ASP A 80 11.14 -3.23 -30.89
N PHE A 81 11.05 -2.74 -29.67
CA PHE A 81 11.40 -3.49 -28.46
C PHE A 81 10.36 -3.29 -27.35
N PRO A 82 9.27 -4.07 -27.35
CA PRO A 82 8.17 -3.96 -26.39
C PRO A 82 8.59 -3.96 -24.92
N ASP A 83 9.45 -4.90 -24.49
CA ASP A 83 9.87 -5.01 -23.08
C ASP A 83 10.62 -3.77 -22.61
N ALA A 84 11.57 -3.26 -23.41
CA ALA A 84 12.30 -2.04 -23.10
C ALA A 84 11.37 -0.82 -23.08
N TYR A 85 10.39 -0.75 -24.00
CA TYR A 85 9.43 0.35 -24.05
C TYR A 85 8.50 0.38 -22.83
N CYS A 86 7.90 -0.76 -22.47
CA CYS A 86 7.00 -0.86 -21.33
C CYS A 86 7.73 -0.60 -20.00
N ASN A 87 8.95 -1.13 -19.84
CA ASN A 87 9.75 -0.87 -18.64
C ASN A 87 10.22 0.58 -18.55
N LEU A 88 10.62 1.21 -19.66
CA LEU A 88 10.89 2.64 -19.70
C LEU A 88 9.66 3.46 -19.31
N ALA A 89 8.48 3.14 -19.87
CA ALA A 89 7.25 3.85 -19.53
C ALA A 89 6.94 3.77 -18.03
N HIS A 90 7.23 2.64 -17.39
CA HIS A 90 7.10 2.51 -15.94
C HIS A 90 8.16 3.33 -15.17
N CYS A 91 9.42 3.37 -15.61
CA CYS A 91 10.42 4.26 -15.03
C CYS A 91 10.04 5.74 -15.13
N LEU A 92 9.49 6.16 -16.28
CA LEU A 92 8.98 7.53 -16.47
C LEU A 92 7.78 7.82 -15.57
N GLN A 93 6.88 6.85 -15.40
CA GLN A 93 5.77 6.94 -14.44
C GLN A 93 6.29 7.11 -13.00
N ILE A 94 7.31 6.34 -12.60
CA ILE A 94 7.93 6.40 -11.27
C ILE A 94 8.42 7.82 -10.91
N VAL A 95 9.01 8.52 -11.87
CA VAL A 95 9.57 9.87 -11.65
C VAL A 95 8.65 10.99 -12.14
N CYS A 96 7.38 10.69 -12.45
CA CYS A 96 6.44 11.67 -13.00
C CYS A 96 6.95 12.43 -14.24
N ASP A 97 7.77 11.78 -15.08
CA ASP A 97 8.12 12.33 -16.39
C ASP A 97 6.96 12.07 -17.34
N TRP A 98 6.19 13.12 -17.61
CA TRP A 98 4.99 13.08 -18.44
C TRP A 98 5.22 13.62 -19.87
N THR A 99 6.48 13.67 -20.31
CA THR A 99 6.80 13.98 -21.71
C THR A 99 6.08 13.00 -22.64
N ASP A 100 5.29 13.51 -23.59
CA ASP A 100 4.48 12.74 -24.53
C ASP A 100 3.53 11.71 -23.89
N TYR A 101 2.99 12.02 -22.70
CA TYR A 101 2.19 11.07 -21.89
C TYR A 101 1.09 10.37 -22.69
N ASP A 102 0.22 11.11 -23.38
CA ASP A 102 -0.92 10.54 -24.12
C ASP A 102 -0.47 9.64 -25.28
N ALA A 103 0.57 10.05 -26.01
CA ALA A 103 1.15 9.24 -27.09
C ALA A 103 1.76 7.94 -26.53
N ARG A 104 2.44 8.04 -25.38
CA ARG A 104 3.00 6.88 -24.67
C ARG A 104 1.91 5.93 -24.20
N MET A 105 0.81 6.43 -23.65
CA MET A 105 -0.33 5.62 -23.23
C MET A 105 -0.96 4.87 -24.42
N LYS A 106 -1.21 5.56 -25.55
CA LYS A 106 -1.72 4.93 -26.77
C LYS A 106 -0.80 3.82 -27.29
N LYS A 107 0.52 4.07 -27.28
CA LYS A 107 1.51 3.08 -27.71
C LYS A 107 1.56 1.86 -26.80
N LEU A 108 1.43 2.02 -25.47
CA LEU A 108 1.31 0.90 -24.53
C LEU A 108 0.10 0.03 -24.83
N VAL A 109 -1.06 0.64 -25.11
CA VAL A 109 -2.28 -0.09 -25.48
C VAL A 109 -2.08 -0.87 -26.78
N SER A 110 -1.46 -0.27 -27.80
CA SER A 110 -1.15 -0.94 -29.07
C SER A 110 -0.24 -2.15 -28.88
N ILE A 111 0.87 -1.98 -28.14
CA ILE A 111 1.83 -3.06 -27.86
C ILE A 111 1.12 -4.25 -27.19
N VAL A 112 0.29 -3.98 -26.18
CA VAL A 112 -0.46 -5.03 -25.48
C VAL A 112 -1.43 -5.74 -26.43
N GLY A 113 -2.18 -5.00 -27.25
CA GLY A 113 -3.09 -5.56 -28.24
C GLY A 113 -2.38 -6.51 -29.20
N GLU A 114 -1.30 -6.04 -29.83
CA GLU A 114 -0.51 -6.83 -30.77
C GLU A 114 0.11 -8.09 -30.13
N GLN A 115 0.59 -8.00 -28.90
CA GLN A 115 1.16 -9.14 -28.17
C GLN A 115 0.10 -10.18 -27.83
N LEU A 116 -1.08 -9.74 -27.38
CA LEU A 116 -2.19 -10.63 -27.06
C LEU A 116 -2.73 -11.35 -28.30
N GLU A 117 -2.89 -10.64 -29.42
CA GLU A 117 -3.29 -11.21 -30.72
C GLU A 117 -2.30 -12.27 -31.21
N ARG A 118 -1.00 -12.01 -31.02
CA ARG A 118 0.08 -12.94 -31.40
C ARG A 118 0.35 -14.03 -30.36
N ASN A 119 -0.50 -14.17 -29.34
CA ASN A 119 -0.37 -15.17 -28.29
C ASN A 119 1.00 -15.11 -27.55
N ARG A 120 1.58 -13.91 -27.44
CA ARG A 120 2.84 -13.66 -26.72
C ARG A 120 2.57 -13.22 -25.28
N LEU A 121 3.55 -13.43 -24.39
CA LEU A 121 3.52 -12.86 -23.05
C LEU A 121 3.57 -11.32 -23.16
N PRO A 122 2.60 -10.58 -22.60
CA PRO A 122 2.62 -9.13 -22.68
C PRO A 122 3.77 -8.52 -21.88
N SER A 123 4.38 -7.47 -22.43
CA SER A 123 5.48 -6.72 -21.79
C SER A 123 5.02 -5.86 -20.62
N VAL A 124 3.71 -5.55 -20.55
CA VAL A 124 3.11 -4.90 -19.38
C VAL A 124 2.90 -5.97 -18.31
N HIS A 125 3.61 -5.82 -17.19
CA HIS A 125 3.42 -6.67 -16.02
C HIS A 125 2.01 -6.50 -15.41
N PRO A 126 1.36 -7.56 -14.87
CA PRO A 126 0.00 -7.49 -14.35
C PRO A 126 -0.17 -6.39 -13.28
N HIS A 127 0.79 -6.28 -12.35
CA HIS A 127 0.81 -5.25 -11.31
C HIS A 127 0.96 -3.82 -11.84
N HIS A 128 1.31 -3.59 -13.10
CA HIS A 128 1.37 -2.23 -13.68
C HIS A 128 0.15 -1.92 -14.54
N SER A 129 -0.63 -2.93 -14.92
CA SER A 129 -1.74 -2.78 -15.87
C SER A 129 -2.85 -1.84 -15.40
N MET A 130 -3.01 -1.61 -14.09
CA MET A 130 -3.97 -0.63 -13.57
C MET A 130 -3.54 0.82 -13.78
N LEU A 131 -2.26 1.09 -14.02
CA LEU A 131 -1.73 2.45 -14.21
C LEU A 131 -1.93 2.98 -15.63
N TYR A 132 -2.40 2.14 -16.55
CA TYR A 132 -2.52 2.45 -17.96
C TYR A 132 -3.99 2.35 -18.41
N PRO A 133 -4.39 3.11 -19.45
CA PRO A 133 -5.77 3.12 -19.95
C PRO A 133 -6.07 1.88 -20.82
N LEU A 134 -5.77 0.70 -20.29
CA LEU A 134 -6.11 -0.59 -20.89
C LEU A 134 -7.60 -0.90 -20.66
N SER A 135 -8.18 -1.72 -21.52
CA SER A 135 -9.51 -2.30 -21.25
C SER A 135 -9.44 -3.31 -20.10
N HIS A 136 -10.57 -3.58 -19.45
CA HIS A 136 -10.65 -4.64 -18.42
C HIS A 136 -10.31 -6.01 -18.98
N GLU A 137 -10.68 -6.26 -20.23
CA GLU A 137 -10.32 -7.49 -20.95
C GLU A 137 -8.80 -7.63 -21.09
N TYR A 138 -8.10 -6.56 -21.48
CA TYR A 138 -6.64 -6.59 -21.59
C TYR A 138 -5.97 -6.81 -20.24
N ARG A 139 -6.43 -6.16 -19.16
CA ARG A 139 -5.90 -6.41 -17.81
C ARG A 139 -6.06 -7.86 -17.38
N LYS A 140 -7.25 -8.43 -17.59
CA LYS A 140 -7.53 -9.85 -17.29
C LYS A 140 -6.70 -10.78 -18.17
N ALA A 141 -6.53 -10.48 -19.46
CA ALA A 141 -5.73 -11.28 -20.38
C ALA A 141 -4.23 -11.24 -20.05
N ILE A 142 -3.68 -10.08 -19.68
CA ILE A 142 -2.30 -9.94 -19.19
C ILE A 142 -2.06 -10.86 -18.00
N ALA A 143 -2.96 -10.81 -17.00
CA ALA A 143 -2.89 -11.67 -15.83
C ALA A 143 -2.98 -13.17 -16.20
N ASN A 144 -3.94 -13.54 -17.07
CA ASN A 144 -4.09 -14.91 -17.55
C ASN A 144 -2.83 -15.46 -18.23
N ARG A 145 -2.12 -14.65 -19.04
CA ARG A 145 -0.87 -15.08 -19.68
C ARG A 145 0.22 -15.38 -18.65
N HIS A 146 0.30 -14.61 -17.57
CA HIS A 146 1.22 -14.88 -16.48
C HIS A 146 0.81 -16.13 -15.68
N ALA A 147 -0.48 -16.37 -15.49
CA ALA A 147 -0.97 -17.62 -14.90
C ALA A 147 -0.60 -18.85 -15.73
N ASN A 148 -0.73 -18.76 -17.07
CA ASN A 148 -0.39 -19.86 -17.97
C ASN A 148 1.11 -20.20 -17.93
N LEU A 149 1.99 -19.21 -17.76
CA LEU A 149 3.42 -19.45 -17.54
C LEU A 149 3.67 -20.30 -16.28
N CYS A 150 2.92 -20.08 -15.20
CA CYS A 150 3.00 -20.93 -14.01
C CYS A 150 2.55 -22.37 -14.31
N MET A 151 1.47 -22.54 -15.08
CA MET A 151 0.98 -23.86 -15.52
C MET A 151 2.03 -24.60 -16.36
N GLU A 152 2.67 -23.92 -17.32
CA GLU A 152 3.73 -24.50 -18.15
C GLU A 152 4.93 -24.96 -17.30
N LYS A 153 5.35 -24.15 -16.32
CA LYS A 153 6.45 -24.51 -15.41
C LYS A 153 6.16 -25.74 -14.57
N ILE A 154 4.91 -25.95 -14.13
CA ILE A 154 4.59 -27.10 -13.26
C ILE A 154 4.38 -28.40 -14.06
N ASN A 155 4.08 -28.31 -15.36
CA ASN A 155 3.85 -29.49 -16.20
C ASN A 155 5.07 -30.42 -16.25
N VAL A 156 6.28 -29.86 -16.15
CA VAL A 156 7.54 -30.64 -16.08
C VAL A 156 7.61 -31.56 -14.85
N LEU A 157 6.80 -31.29 -13.82
CA LEU A 157 6.77 -32.08 -12.58
C LEU A 157 5.89 -33.33 -12.71
N HIS A 158 5.04 -33.43 -13.75
CA HIS A 158 4.12 -34.55 -13.99
C HIS A 158 3.28 -34.97 -12.76
N LYS A 159 2.88 -33.99 -11.94
CA LYS A 159 2.08 -34.21 -10.74
C LYS A 159 0.66 -34.66 -11.11
N GLN A 160 0.19 -35.70 -10.43
CA GLN A 160 -1.21 -36.11 -10.51
C GLN A 160 -2.08 -35.13 -9.71
N PRO A 161 -3.36 -34.94 -10.08
CA PRO A 161 -4.30 -34.17 -9.27
C PRO A 161 -4.32 -34.67 -7.82
N TYR A 162 -4.27 -33.74 -6.87
CA TYR A 162 -4.30 -34.07 -5.45
C TYR A 162 -5.67 -34.62 -5.04
N LYS A 163 -5.66 -35.48 -4.01
CA LYS A 163 -6.88 -35.85 -3.30
C LYS A 163 -7.15 -34.78 -2.25
N TYR A 164 -8.37 -34.26 -2.24
CA TYR A 164 -8.78 -33.24 -1.29
C TYR A 164 -9.50 -33.86 -0.09
N PRO A 165 -9.45 -33.20 1.08
CA PRO A 165 -10.37 -33.52 2.17
C PRO A 165 -11.83 -33.45 1.68
N SER A 166 -12.62 -34.47 1.99
CA SER A 166 -14.06 -34.51 1.69
C SER A 166 -14.92 -34.01 2.85
N GLU A 167 -14.37 -34.01 4.06
CA GLU A 167 -15.04 -33.65 5.30
C GLU A 167 -14.17 -32.66 6.08
N LEU A 168 -14.77 -32.04 7.11
CA LEU A 168 -14.03 -31.26 8.09
C LEU A 168 -13.08 -32.17 8.88
N THR A 169 -12.18 -31.56 9.65
CA THR A 169 -11.36 -32.32 10.60
C THR A 169 -12.25 -33.05 11.62
N SER A 170 -11.67 -34.03 12.34
CA SER A 170 -12.42 -34.84 13.33
C SER A 170 -13.03 -34.03 14.48
N ASP A 171 -12.49 -32.84 14.75
CA ASP A 171 -13.01 -31.84 15.69
C ASP A 171 -13.92 -30.79 15.03
N GLY A 172 -14.29 -30.97 13.75
CA GLY A 172 -15.24 -30.13 13.03
C GLY A 172 -14.68 -28.79 12.54
N ARG A 173 -13.37 -28.64 12.40
CA ARG A 173 -12.71 -27.37 12.01
C ARG A 173 -12.39 -27.30 10.52
N ILE A 174 -12.41 -26.08 9.98
CA ILE A 174 -11.91 -25.77 8.64
C ILE A 174 -10.42 -25.36 8.75
N ARG A 175 -9.54 -26.11 8.09
CA ARG A 175 -8.12 -25.73 7.90
C ARG A 175 -7.95 -24.65 6.83
N ILE A 176 -7.39 -23.52 7.22
CA ILE A 176 -7.13 -22.36 6.35
C ILE A 176 -5.63 -22.12 6.26
N GLY A 177 -5.09 -22.05 5.05
CA GLY A 177 -3.69 -21.79 4.79
C GLY A 177 -3.45 -20.41 4.18
N TYR A 178 -2.80 -19.50 4.90
CA TYR A 178 -2.36 -18.21 4.37
C TYR A 178 -0.96 -18.32 3.76
N VAL A 179 -0.81 -18.08 2.46
CA VAL A 179 0.48 -18.15 1.76
C VAL A 179 0.96 -16.75 1.42
N SER A 180 2.15 -16.38 1.91
CA SER A 180 2.70 -15.05 1.67
C SER A 180 4.23 -15.02 1.69
N SER A 181 4.84 -14.26 0.78
CA SER A 181 6.25 -13.79 0.91
C SER A 181 6.43 -12.65 1.89
N ASP A 182 5.36 -12.16 2.50
CA ASP A 182 5.33 -10.84 3.14
C ASP A 182 5.09 -10.92 4.65
N PHE A 183 5.23 -12.11 5.25
CA PHE A 183 5.27 -12.30 6.70
C PHE A 183 6.62 -11.80 7.25
N GLY A 184 6.63 -10.55 7.69
CA GLY A 184 7.82 -9.75 8.04
C GLY A 184 7.52 -8.25 8.00
N ASN A 185 8.53 -7.40 7.90
CA ASN A 185 8.34 -5.95 7.75
C ASN A 185 7.91 -5.57 6.32
N HIS A 186 6.66 -5.84 6.00
CA HIS A 186 6.02 -5.54 4.73
C HIS A 186 4.59 -4.99 4.96
N PRO A 187 4.07 -4.10 4.09
CA PRO A 187 2.72 -3.58 4.21
C PRO A 187 1.64 -4.64 4.46
N THR A 188 1.75 -5.82 3.83
CA THR A 188 0.84 -6.95 4.07
C THR A 188 0.77 -7.31 5.57
N SER A 189 1.90 -7.48 6.25
CA SER A 189 1.92 -7.77 7.69
C SER A 189 1.41 -6.60 8.53
N HIS A 190 1.71 -5.35 8.17
CA HIS A 190 1.18 -4.16 8.86
C HIS A 190 -0.36 -4.09 8.80
N LEU A 191 -0.97 -4.78 7.84
CA LEU A 191 -2.43 -4.83 7.67
C LEU A 191 -3.06 -6.01 8.43
N MET A 192 -2.47 -7.21 8.35
CA MET A 192 -3.15 -8.44 8.78
C MET A 192 -2.44 -9.29 9.84
N GLN A 193 -1.31 -8.86 10.41
CA GLN A 193 -0.53 -9.70 11.35
C GLN A 193 -1.33 -10.24 12.55
N SER A 194 -2.40 -9.56 12.97
CA SER A 194 -3.28 -10.02 14.06
C SER A 194 -4.35 -11.01 13.61
N ILE A 195 -4.68 -11.10 12.32
CA ILE A 195 -5.77 -11.95 11.82
C ILE A 195 -5.54 -13.44 12.14
N PRO A 196 -4.34 -14.03 11.93
CA PRO A 196 -4.08 -15.43 12.28
C PRO A 196 -4.41 -15.77 13.74
N GLY A 197 -4.10 -14.86 14.68
CA GLY A 197 -4.35 -15.05 16.12
C GLY A 197 -5.78 -14.76 16.57
N LEU A 198 -6.54 -14.00 15.78
CA LEU A 198 -7.90 -13.57 16.12
C LEU A 198 -8.99 -14.53 15.65
N HIS A 199 -8.62 -15.55 14.88
CA HIS A 199 -9.53 -16.60 14.46
C HIS A 199 -10.09 -17.41 15.64
N ASP A 200 -11.36 -17.83 15.54
CA ASP A 200 -12.00 -18.74 16.50
C ASP A 200 -11.49 -20.17 16.29
N LYS A 201 -10.53 -20.56 17.14
CA LYS A 201 -9.88 -21.88 17.12
C LYS A 201 -10.82 -23.06 17.35
N SER A 202 -12.07 -22.83 17.79
CA SER A 202 -13.09 -23.88 17.87
C SER A 202 -13.74 -24.21 16.51
N ARG A 203 -13.59 -23.33 15.52
CA ARG A 203 -14.23 -23.44 14.19
C ARG A 203 -13.22 -23.59 13.06
N VAL A 204 -12.03 -23.04 13.22
CA VAL A 204 -10.98 -23.06 12.20
C VAL A 204 -9.63 -23.48 12.79
N GLU A 205 -8.76 -23.96 11.92
CA GLU A 205 -7.37 -24.29 12.23
C GLU A 205 -6.45 -23.53 11.27
N ILE A 206 -5.56 -22.68 11.80
CA ILE A 206 -4.81 -21.71 11.00
C ILE A 206 -3.38 -22.16 10.69
N PHE A 207 -3.05 -22.15 9.40
CA PHE A 207 -1.72 -22.40 8.86
C PHE A 207 -1.19 -21.15 8.16
N CYS A 208 0.04 -20.77 8.43
CA CYS A 208 0.76 -19.71 7.71
C CYS A 208 1.97 -20.31 6.98
N TYR A 209 2.01 -20.11 5.67
CA TYR A 209 3.06 -20.58 4.77
C TYR A 209 3.90 -19.41 4.29
N ALA A 210 5.09 -19.24 4.86
CA ALA A 210 6.01 -18.19 4.45
C ALA A 210 6.77 -18.58 3.18
N LEU A 211 6.76 -17.71 2.18
CA LEU A 211 7.60 -17.86 0.98
C LEU A 211 8.96 -17.15 1.13
N SER A 212 9.12 -16.37 2.20
CA SER A 212 10.32 -15.62 2.54
C SER A 212 10.98 -16.15 3.82
N PRO A 213 12.32 -16.07 3.91
CA PRO A 213 13.03 -16.37 5.14
C PRO A 213 12.62 -15.39 6.25
N ASP A 214 12.89 -15.78 7.50
CA ASP A 214 12.69 -14.90 8.65
C ASP A 214 13.59 -13.66 8.54
N ASP A 215 13.00 -12.47 8.66
CA ASP A 215 13.70 -11.18 8.62
C ASP A 215 14.07 -10.66 10.02
N GLY A 216 13.77 -11.43 11.08
CA GLY A 216 14.08 -11.11 12.47
C GLY A 216 13.13 -10.10 13.12
N THR A 217 12.04 -9.73 12.43
CA THR A 217 11.12 -8.68 12.91
C THR A 217 10.07 -9.21 13.87
N THR A 218 9.53 -8.32 14.70
CA THR A 218 8.40 -8.67 15.59
C THR A 218 7.15 -9.07 14.79
N PHE A 219 6.96 -8.54 13.57
CA PHE A 219 5.88 -8.93 12.66
C PHE A 219 5.92 -10.44 12.37
N ARG A 220 7.08 -10.94 11.94
CA ARG A 220 7.28 -12.37 11.64
C ARG A 220 7.08 -13.22 12.90
N SER A 221 7.71 -12.83 14.01
CA SER A 221 7.58 -13.60 15.26
C SER A 221 6.16 -13.61 15.84
N LYS A 222 5.39 -12.51 15.73
CA LYS A 222 3.98 -12.45 16.13
C LYS A 222 3.14 -13.44 15.34
N ILE A 223 3.23 -13.41 14.01
CA ILE A 223 2.47 -14.33 13.14
C ILE A 223 2.84 -15.79 13.44
N THR A 224 4.14 -16.09 13.60
CA THR A 224 4.62 -17.43 13.96
C THR A 224 4.04 -17.92 15.30
N ARG A 225 3.95 -17.04 16.30
CA ARG A 225 3.43 -17.38 17.63
C ARG A 225 1.92 -17.54 17.66
N GLU A 226 1.21 -16.73 16.88
CA GLU A 226 -0.25 -16.63 16.94
C GLU A 226 -0.97 -17.57 15.97
N ALA A 227 -0.34 -17.90 14.83
CA ALA A 227 -0.76 -19.00 13.99
C ALA A 227 -0.65 -20.32 14.77
N GLU A 228 -1.57 -21.25 14.54
CA GLU A 228 -1.47 -22.60 15.13
C GLU A 228 -0.33 -23.39 14.48
N HIS A 229 -0.11 -23.17 13.19
CA HIS A 229 0.98 -23.78 12.43
C HIS A 229 1.68 -22.74 11.57
N PHE A 230 3.00 -22.68 11.66
CA PHE A 230 3.83 -21.82 10.81
C PHE A 230 4.86 -22.65 10.05
N ILE A 231 4.83 -22.55 8.72
CA ILE A 231 5.64 -23.36 7.82
C ILE A 231 6.49 -22.44 6.94
N ASP A 232 7.81 -22.58 7.05
CA ASP A 232 8.75 -21.87 6.18
C ASP A 232 8.96 -22.62 4.86
N LEU A 233 8.22 -22.22 3.81
CA LEU A 233 8.38 -22.75 2.46
C LEU A 233 9.58 -22.14 1.72
N SER A 234 10.25 -21.11 2.25
CA SER A 234 11.50 -20.61 1.65
C SER A 234 12.60 -21.67 1.73
N GLN A 235 12.53 -22.58 2.70
CA GLN A 235 13.41 -23.74 2.82
C GLN A 235 13.04 -24.89 1.87
N ILE A 236 11.88 -24.81 1.19
CA ILE A 236 11.38 -25.80 0.24
C ILE A 236 11.27 -25.14 -1.15
N PRO A 237 12.39 -24.91 -1.86
CA PRO A 237 12.40 -24.17 -3.12
C PRO A 237 11.66 -24.92 -4.25
N CYS A 238 11.61 -26.25 -4.20
CA CYS A 238 10.84 -27.05 -5.17
C CYS A 238 9.33 -26.85 -4.97
N ASN A 239 8.66 -26.23 -5.94
CA ASN A 239 7.22 -25.96 -5.90
C ASN A 239 6.37 -27.24 -5.73
N GLY A 240 6.78 -28.35 -6.36
CA GLY A 240 6.09 -29.64 -6.20
C GLY A 240 6.11 -30.15 -4.76
N LYS A 241 7.26 -30.07 -4.08
CA LYS A 241 7.39 -30.46 -2.67
C LYS A 241 6.65 -29.50 -1.72
N ALA A 242 6.64 -28.20 -2.04
CA ALA A 242 5.89 -27.21 -1.28
C ALA A 242 4.37 -27.47 -1.38
N ALA A 243 3.86 -27.78 -2.58
CA ALA A 243 2.47 -28.19 -2.77
C ALA A 243 2.12 -29.51 -2.06
N ASP A 244 3.02 -30.50 -2.09
CA ASP A 244 2.84 -31.74 -1.33
C ASP A 244 2.70 -31.48 0.17
N ARG A 245 3.54 -30.59 0.72
CA ARG A 245 3.47 -30.21 2.13
C ARG A 245 2.11 -29.60 2.49
N ILE A 246 1.62 -28.65 1.68
CA ILE A 246 0.31 -28.02 1.88
C ILE A 246 -0.82 -29.07 1.81
N ASN A 247 -0.76 -29.99 0.85
CA ASN A 247 -1.78 -31.03 0.73
C ASN A 247 -1.75 -32.02 1.90
N GLN A 248 -0.55 -32.38 2.40
CA GLN A 248 -0.38 -33.23 3.59
C GLN A 248 -0.92 -32.60 4.86
N ASP A 249 -0.80 -31.27 4.99
CA ASP A 249 -1.43 -30.52 6.09
C ASP A 249 -2.97 -30.54 6.00
N GLY A 250 -3.56 -30.98 4.87
CA GLY A 250 -5.01 -31.15 4.71
C GLY A 250 -5.76 -29.82 4.61
N ILE A 251 -5.16 -28.81 3.98
CA ILE A 251 -5.77 -27.48 3.83
C ILE A 251 -7.08 -27.55 3.02
N HIS A 252 -8.15 -26.95 3.55
CA HIS A 252 -9.44 -26.85 2.87
C HIS A 252 -9.50 -25.58 2.01
N ILE A 253 -9.01 -24.46 2.55
CA ILE A 253 -9.00 -23.16 1.86
C ILE A 253 -7.58 -22.61 1.87
N LEU A 254 -7.00 -22.44 0.68
CA LEU A 254 -5.66 -21.86 0.52
C LEU A 254 -5.76 -20.43 0.01
N VAL A 255 -5.20 -19.49 0.77
CA VAL A 255 -5.30 -18.06 0.56
C VAL A 255 -4.01 -17.54 -0.06
N ASN A 256 -4.10 -16.99 -1.26
CA ASN A 256 -3.01 -16.30 -1.96
C ASN A 256 -3.00 -14.82 -1.58
N MET A 257 -1.90 -14.38 -0.95
CA MET A 257 -1.71 -13.00 -0.52
C MET A 257 -0.67 -12.24 -1.33
N ASN A 258 -0.25 -12.77 -2.48
CA ASN A 258 0.80 -12.17 -3.31
C ASN A 258 0.30 -11.76 -4.70
N GLY A 259 -0.50 -12.60 -5.35
CA GLY A 259 -0.80 -12.44 -6.78
C GLY A 259 0.49 -12.29 -7.61
N TYR A 260 0.63 -11.22 -8.37
CA TYR A 260 1.83 -10.94 -9.17
C TYR A 260 2.73 -9.89 -8.51
N THR A 261 3.16 -10.14 -7.28
CA THR A 261 4.15 -9.31 -6.57
C THR A 261 5.49 -10.04 -6.39
N LYS A 262 6.50 -9.31 -5.91
CA LYS A 262 7.83 -9.87 -5.65
C LYS A 262 7.73 -11.00 -4.62
N GLY A 263 8.36 -12.15 -4.90
CA GLY A 263 8.38 -13.30 -4.00
C GLY A 263 7.22 -14.29 -4.18
N ALA A 264 6.24 -13.97 -5.03
CA ALA A 264 5.13 -14.87 -5.33
C ALA A 264 5.60 -16.21 -5.92
N ARG A 265 4.96 -17.31 -5.49
CA ARG A 265 5.14 -18.67 -6.02
C ARG A 265 3.81 -19.26 -6.47
N ASN A 266 3.19 -18.62 -7.46
CA ASN A 266 1.88 -19.02 -7.97
C ASN A 266 1.87 -20.43 -8.60
N GLU A 267 3.04 -20.99 -8.91
CA GLU A 267 3.22 -22.39 -9.27
C GLU A 267 2.65 -23.34 -8.20
N ILE A 268 2.70 -22.96 -6.91
CA ILE A 268 2.09 -23.75 -5.82
C ILE A 268 0.57 -23.81 -6.00
N PHE A 269 -0.07 -22.68 -6.31
CA PHE A 269 -1.50 -22.61 -6.54
C PHE A 269 -1.92 -23.27 -7.86
N ALA A 270 -1.08 -23.19 -8.89
CA ALA A 270 -1.30 -23.89 -10.16
C ALA A 270 -1.36 -25.42 -9.98
N LEU A 271 -0.62 -25.97 -9.01
CA LEU A 271 -0.66 -27.39 -8.64
C LEU A 271 -1.94 -27.79 -7.88
N ARG A 272 -2.75 -26.82 -7.46
CA ARG A 272 -4.01 -26.98 -6.72
C ARG A 272 -3.92 -27.99 -5.54
N PRO A 273 -3.08 -27.75 -4.51
CA PRO A 273 -2.96 -28.64 -3.35
C PRO A 273 -4.15 -28.58 -2.38
N ALA A 274 -5.04 -27.59 -2.52
CA ALA A 274 -6.27 -27.43 -1.74
C ALA A 274 -7.51 -27.35 -2.67
N PRO A 275 -8.69 -27.77 -2.19
CA PRO A 275 -9.89 -27.79 -3.01
C PRO A 275 -10.41 -26.39 -3.36
N VAL A 276 -10.32 -25.44 -2.42
CA VAL A 276 -10.71 -24.04 -2.61
C VAL A 276 -9.47 -23.15 -2.49
N GLN A 277 -9.23 -22.33 -3.51
CA GLN A 277 -8.12 -21.37 -3.52
C GLN A 277 -8.63 -19.95 -3.76
N VAL A 278 -8.19 -19.00 -2.93
CA VAL A 278 -8.74 -17.65 -2.91
C VAL A 278 -7.68 -16.56 -2.92
N MET A 279 -7.92 -15.49 -3.67
CA MET A 279 -7.12 -14.27 -3.67
C MET A 279 -7.59 -13.37 -2.52
N TRP A 280 -6.67 -12.83 -1.73
CA TRP A 280 -6.99 -11.91 -0.64
C TRP A 280 -5.89 -10.88 -0.35
N LEU A 281 -6.31 -9.62 -0.18
CA LEU A 281 -5.55 -8.49 0.37
C LEU A 281 -4.32 -8.03 -0.41
N GLY A 282 -3.28 -8.85 -0.55
CA GLY A 282 -1.95 -8.39 -0.96
C GLY A 282 -1.76 -8.09 -2.45
N TYR A 283 -2.73 -8.42 -3.31
CA TYR A 283 -2.71 -8.07 -4.72
C TYR A 283 -4.00 -7.35 -5.16
N PRO A 284 -3.92 -6.09 -5.63
CA PRO A 284 -5.10 -5.30 -5.93
C PRO A 284 -5.63 -5.53 -7.37
N GLY A 285 -5.85 -6.79 -7.75
CA GLY A 285 -6.35 -7.15 -9.06
C GLY A 285 -6.72 -8.62 -9.23
N THR A 286 -7.24 -8.96 -10.42
CA THR A 286 -7.50 -10.34 -10.84
C THR A 286 -6.20 -11.12 -11.02
N SER A 287 -6.16 -12.39 -10.60
CA SER A 287 -5.10 -13.31 -10.98
C SER A 287 -5.20 -13.69 -12.47
N GLY A 288 -6.38 -13.59 -13.09
CA GLY A 288 -6.60 -14.13 -14.44
C GLY A 288 -6.43 -15.65 -14.53
N ALA A 289 -6.26 -16.34 -13.40
CA ALA A 289 -5.80 -17.72 -13.36
C ALA A 289 -6.98 -18.70 -13.25
N PRO A 290 -6.97 -19.81 -14.00
CA PRO A 290 -8.01 -20.85 -13.88
C PRO A 290 -7.90 -21.65 -12.58
N PHE A 291 -6.80 -21.50 -11.84
CA PHE A 291 -6.55 -22.19 -10.57
C PHE A 291 -6.96 -21.38 -9.33
N MET A 292 -7.43 -20.14 -9.48
CA MET A 292 -7.97 -19.35 -8.36
C MET A 292 -9.50 -19.29 -8.45
N ASP A 293 -10.18 -19.70 -7.39
CA ASP A 293 -11.63 -19.89 -7.40
C ASP A 293 -12.38 -18.62 -7.01
N TYR A 294 -11.92 -17.93 -5.95
CA TYR A 294 -12.55 -16.69 -5.48
C TYR A 294 -11.57 -15.54 -5.32
N LEU A 295 -12.11 -14.32 -5.40
CA LEU A 295 -11.47 -13.09 -4.97
C LEU A 295 -12.26 -12.55 -3.77
N ILE A 296 -11.62 -12.50 -2.60
CA ILE A 296 -12.19 -11.84 -1.42
C ILE A 296 -12.11 -10.34 -1.64
N THR A 297 -13.27 -9.70 -1.75
CA THR A 297 -13.44 -8.28 -2.05
C THR A 297 -14.69 -7.75 -1.34
N ASP A 298 -15.28 -6.65 -1.78
CA ASP A 298 -16.53 -6.11 -1.25
C ASP A 298 -17.34 -5.41 -2.35
N ARG A 299 -18.57 -5.03 -1.99
CA ARG A 299 -19.54 -4.44 -2.94
C ARG A 299 -19.10 -3.09 -3.50
N ILE A 300 -18.32 -2.32 -2.75
CA ILE A 300 -17.85 -0.98 -3.17
C ILE A 300 -16.61 -1.13 -4.05
N THR A 301 -15.66 -1.95 -3.63
CA THR A 301 -14.42 -2.22 -4.37
C THR A 301 -14.71 -2.90 -5.71
N SER A 302 -15.57 -3.92 -5.72
CA SER A 302 -15.84 -4.76 -6.88
C SER A 302 -17.35 -4.94 -7.10
N PRO A 303 -18.07 -3.89 -7.55
CA PRO A 303 -19.50 -3.99 -7.78
C PRO A 303 -19.81 -5.01 -8.88
N MET A 304 -20.95 -5.71 -8.75
CA MET A 304 -21.33 -6.80 -9.67
C MET A 304 -21.37 -6.39 -11.15
N LYS A 305 -21.68 -5.13 -11.45
CA LYS A 305 -21.65 -4.59 -12.83
C LYS A 305 -20.26 -4.69 -13.49
N LEU A 306 -19.21 -4.80 -12.70
CA LEU A 306 -17.83 -4.97 -13.15
C LEU A 306 -17.30 -6.39 -12.91
N ALA A 307 -18.13 -7.38 -12.56
CA ALA A 307 -17.67 -8.73 -12.23
C ALA A 307 -16.87 -9.39 -13.37
N THR A 308 -17.12 -9.00 -14.62
CA THR A 308 -16.44 -9.53 -15.82
C THR A 308 -14.95 -9.17 -15.91
N GLN A 309 -14.48 -8.17 -15.14
CA GLN A 309 -13.06 -7.81 -15.08
C GLN A 309 -12.22 -8.85 -14.32
N TYR A 310 -12.85 -9.74 -13.55
CA TYR A 310 -12.20 -10.77 -12.76
C TYR A 310 -12.37 -12.15 -13.39
N SER A 311 -11.37 -13.02 -13.19
CA SER A 311 -11.51 -14.46 -13.54
C SER A 311 -12.18 -15.25 -12.42
N GLU A 312 -11.94 -14.83 -11.19
CA GLU A 312 -12.40 -15.44 -9.96
C GLU A 312 -13.85 -15.04 -9.68
N LYS A 313 -14.51 -15.84 -8.85
CA LYS A 313 -15.82 -15.50 -8.31
C LYS A 313 -15.67 -14.52 -7.16
N LEU A 314 -16.46 -13.45 -7.21
CA LEU A 314 -16.46 -12.44 -6.16
C LEU A 314 -17.04 -13.02 -4.87
N ALA A 315 -16.25 -12.94 -3.80
CA ALA A 315 -16.66 -13.27 -2.45
C ALA A 315 -16.61 -11.99 -1.61
N PHE A 316 -17.77 -11.39 -1.36
CA PHE A 316 -17.83 -10.12 -0.65
C PHE A 316 -17.57 -10.34 0.83
N MET A 317 -16.82 -9.44 1.46
CA MET A 317 -16.88 -9.07 2.88
C MET A 317 -18.08 -8.11 3.09
N PRO A 318 -18.65 -8.02 4.30
CA PRO A 318 -19.88 -7.26 4.51
C PRO A 318 -19.67 -5.75 4.36
N ASP A 319 -18.52 -5.25 4.84
CA ASP A 319 -18.17 -3.84 4.80
C ASP A 319 -17.13 -3.56 3.71
N THR A 320 -15.85 -3.73 4.05
CA THR A 320 -14.71 -3.64 3.13
C THR A 320 -13.85 -4.89 3.22
N PHE A 321 -13.18 -5.25 2.13
CA PHE A 321 -12.16 -6.31 2.17
C PHE A 321 -10.84 -5.83 2.78
N PHE A 322 -10.66 -4.53 2.97
CA PHE A 322 -9.41 -3.98 3.49
C PHE A 322 -9.40 -4.00 5.03
N VAL A 323 -8.25 -4.25 5.64
CA VAL A 323 -8.07 -4.26 7.10
C VAL A 323 -6.74 -3.62 7.45
N GLY A 324 -6.61 -3.02 8.62
CA GLY A 324 -5.37 -2.43 9.11
C GLY A 324 -5.13 -2.75 10.58
N ASP A 325 -3.90 -3.14 10.94
CA ASP A 325 -3.54 -3.49 12.31
C ASP A 325 -3.19 -2.26 13.17
N HIS A 326 -3.53 -1.06 12.70
CA HIS A 326 -3.16 0.22 13.30
C HIS A 326 -3.59 0.36 14.75
N LYS A 327 -4.75 -0.22 15.12
CA LYS A 327 -5.26 -0.21 16.51
C LYS A 327 -4.34 -0.95 17.49
N HIS A 328 -3.59 -1.93 17.00
CA HIS A 328 -2.59 -2.69 17.74
C HIS A 328 -1.18 -2.11 17.61
N MET A 329 -0.77 -1.72 16.40
CA MET A 329 0.56 -1.17 16.12
C MET A 329 0.79 0.23 16.70
N PHE A 330 -0.24 1.09 16.66
CA PHE A 330 -0.13 2.51 17.02
C PHE A 330 -1.18 2.92 18.06
N PRO A 331 -1.23 2.25 19.23
CA PRO A 331 -2.20 2.54 20.26
C PRO A 331 -2.00 3.93 20.87
N HIS A 332 -0.79 4.48 20.84
CA HIS A 332 -0.47 5.85 21.27
C HIS A 332 -1.14 6.94 20.42
N LEU A 333 -1.61 6.59 19.21
CA LEU A 333 -2.36 7.50 18.34
C LEU A 333 -3.87 7.40 18.55
N LYS A 334 -4.36 6.59 19.51
CA LYS A 334 -5.79 6.59 19.90
C LYS A 334 -6.17 7.91 20.54
N GLU A 335 -5.26 8.48 21.32
CA GLU A 335 -5.40 9.83 21.84
C GLU A 335 -4.54 10.81 21.06
N ARG A 336 -5.01 12.06 21.00
CA ARG A 336 -4.22 13.21 20.57
C ARG A 336 -4.39 14.28 21.62
N VAL A 337 -3.28 14.83 22.08
CA VAL A 337 -3.29 15.88 23.09
C VAL A 337 -2.62 17.11 22.51
N LEU A 338 -3.35 18.20 22.44
CA LEU A 338 -2.83 19.48 21.98
C LEU A 338 -2.02 20.12 23.12
N ILE A 339 -0.93 20.81 22.77
CA ILE A 339 -0.07 21.45 23.76
C ILE A 339 -0.35 22.96 23.75
N GLU A 340 -0.78 23.51 24.88
CA GLU A 340 -0.95 24.95 25.06
C GLU A 340 0.00 25.51 26.11
N SER A 341 0.40 26.76 25.92
CA SER A 341 1.22 27.53 26.87
C SER A 341 0.34 28.51 27.63
N VAL A 342 0.46 28.56 28.96
CA VAL A 342 -0.26 29.55 29.78
C VAL A 342 0.29 30.97 29.54
N ASP A 343 1.61 31.12 29.37
CA ASP A 343 2.28 32.40 29.14
C ASP A 343 2.06 32.98 27.72
N ASN A 344 1.70 32.14 26.76
CA ASN A 344 1.51 32.50 25.36
C ASN A 344 0.46 31.56 24.70
N PRO A 345 -0.84 31.74 25.01
CA PRO A 345 -1.90 30.88 24.48
C PRO A 345 -2.01 31.05 22.96
N LYS A 346 -1.84 29.94 22.23
CA LYS A 346 -1.83 29.88 20.75
C LYS A 346 -2.95 29.02 20.18
N LEU A 347 -3.53 28.10 20.96
CA LEU A 347 -4.58 27.18 20.50
C LEU A 347 -5.96 27.81 20.57
N LEU A 348 -6.19 28.71 21.53
CA LEU A 348 -7.41 29.50 21.68
C LEU A 348 -7.19 30.95 21.19
N ASN A 349 -7.28 31.18 19.88
CA ASN A 349 -7.38 32.53 19.32
C ASN A 349 -8.80 32.78 18.77
N ASN A 350 -9.07 34.00 18.28
CA ASN A 350 -10.37 34.36 17.67
C ASN A 350 -10.80 33.48 16.49
N GLU A 351 -9.93 32.57 16.00
CA GLU A 351 -10.20 31.64 14.91
C GLU A 351 -10.48 30.19 15.35
N GLY A 352 -10.51 29.92 16.67
CA GLY A 352 -10.80 28.60 17.24
C GLY A 352 -9.62 27.62 17.26
N ILE A 353 -9.89 26.37 17.68
CA ILE A 353 -8.87 25.35 17.96
C ILE A 353 -8.16 24.88 16.69
N LYS A 354 -6.82 24.93 16.69
CA LYS A 354 -5.95 24.34 15.65
C LYS A 354 -5.43 22.96 16.05
N ASP A 355 -6.12 21.90 15.66
CA ASP A 355 -5.83 20.52 16.09
C ASP A 355 -4.73 19.79 15.29
N THR A 356 -4.05 20.48 14.35
CA THR A 356 -3.05 19.91 13.42
C THR A 356 -1.68 20.60 13.48
N VAL A 357 -1.43 21.51 14.42
CA VAL A 357 -0.20 22.32 14.43
C VAL A 357 0.89 21.72 15.32
N ALA A 358 0.57 21.43 16.57
CA ALA A 358 1.48 20.86 17.55
C ALA A 358 0.70 19.95 18.50
N LEU A 359 1.17 18.72 18.66
CA LEU A 359 0.50 17.71 19.46
C LEU A 359 1.50 16.75 20.10
N ILE A 360 1.04 16.08 21.16
CA ILE A 360 1.70 14.91 21.73
C ILE A 360 0.85 13.65 21.58
N ASN A 361 1.55 12.53 21.49
CA ASN A 361 0.98 11.19 21.53
C ASN A 361 1.69 10.37 22.60
N THR A 362 0.92 9.54 23.31
CA THR A 362 1.44 8.65 24.35
C THR A 362 0.49 7.47 24.53
N THR A 363 1.04 6.33 24.94
CA THR A 363 0.24 5.17 25.39
C THR A 363 -0.30 5.36 26.80
N ASP A 364 0.36 6.18 27.62
CA ASP A 364 -0.02 6.50 29.00
C ASP A 364 -0.06 8.01 29.20
N LEU A 365 -1.24 8.53 29.56
CA LEU A 365 -1.47 9.96 29.76
C LEU A 365 -1.10 10.41 31.19
N SER A 366 -0.89 9.48 32.13
CA SER A 366 -0.65 9.78 33.55
C SER A 366 0.51 10.77 33.76
N PRO A 367 1.69 10.62 33.11
CA PRO A 367 2.78 11.58 33.28
C PRO A 367 2.44 12.99 32.81
N VAL A 368 1.59 13.11 31.78
CA VAL A 368 1.12 14.40 31.26
C VAL A 368 0.19 15.05 32.28
N ILE A 369 -0.74 14.30 32.87
CA ILE A 369 -1.68 14.79 33.90
C ILE A 369 -0.95 15.25 35.15
N GLU A 370 0.14 14.58 35.54
CA GLU A 370 0.97 14.98 36.68
C GLU A 370 1.76 16.28 36.43
N SER A 371 2.09 16.56 35.17
CA SER A 371 2.98 17.67 34.78
C SER A 371 2.27 18.86 34.12
N ALA A 372 0.98 18.73 33.81
CA ALA A 372 0.20 19.72 33.07
C ALA A 372 -1.27 19.72 33.51
N GLU A 373 -1.95 20.86 33.39
CA GLU A 373 -3.40 20.87 33.52
C GLU A 373 -4.03 20.29 32.25
N VAL A 374 -4.62 19.11 32.36
CA VAL A 374 -5.25 18.42 31.23
C VAL A 374 -6.75 18.66 31.27
N MET A 375 -7.28 19.27 30.22
CA MET A 375 -8.69 19.59 30.09
C MET A 375 -9.25 19.10 28.75
N THR A 376 -10.55 18.82 28.72
CA THR A 376 -11.27 18.57 27.46
C THR A 376 -11.98 19.84 27.05
N ILE A 377 -11.59 20.40 25.91
CA ILE A 377 -12.31 21.53 25.31
C ILE A 377 -13.35 20.97 24.35
N LYS A 378 -14.61 21.39 24.54
CA LYS A 378 -15.73 21.06 23.67
C LYS A 378 -16.15 22.29 22.88
N GLU A 379 -16.24 22.15 21.58
CA GLU A 379 -16.73 23.17 20.65
C GLU A 379 -17.90 22.59 19.86
N VAL A 380 -19.02 23.31 19.79
CA VAL A 380 -20.13 22.93 18.91
C VAL A 380 -19.97 23.68 17.61
N VAL A 381 -19.64 22.94 16.55
CA VAL A 381 -19.50 23.51 15.21
C VAL A 381 -20.81 23.40 14.45
N ASN A 382 -21.11 24.42 13.65
CA ASN A 382 -22.33 24.50 12.85
C ASN A 382 -21.96 24.63 11.37
N PRO A 383 -21.64 23.51 10.68
CA PRO A 383 -21.26 23.59 9.27
C PRO A 383 -22.39 24.19 8.45
N ALA A 384 -22.09 25.19 7.61
CA ALA A 384 -23.11 25.92 6.84
C ALA A 384 -23.93 25.02 5.89
N THR A 385 -23.46 23.80 5.66
CA THR A 385 -24.02 22.84 4.72
C THR A 385 -24.68 21.63 5.38
N THR A 386 -24.61 21.50 6.72
CA THR A 386 -25.32 20.47 7.47
C THR A 386 -26.31 21.14 8.42
N LYS A 387 -27.52 20.58 8.54
CA LYS A 387 -28.52 21.09 9.50
C LYS A 387 -28.25 20.64 10.93
N GLU A 388 -27.25 19.79 11.13
CA GLU A 388 -26.87 19.21 12.42
C GLU A 388 -25.61 19.88 12.93
N SER A 389 -25.67 20.32 14.19
CA SER A 389 -24.50 20.76 14.96
C SER A 389 -23.67 19.55 15.36
N VAL A 390 -22.34 19.67 15.28
CA VAL A 390 -21.40 18.59 15.64
C VAL A 390 -20.60 19.03 16.86
N GLU A 391 -20.62 18.22 17.93
CA GLU A 391 -19.74 18.42 19.07
C GLU A 391 -18.33 17.91 18.73
N VAL A 392 -17.35 18.80 18.78
CA VAL A 392 -15.93 18.50 18.64
C VAL A 392 -15.32 18.56 20.04
N ALA A 393 -14.70 17.46 20.45
CA ALA A 393 -13.95 17.39 21.71
C ALA A 393 -12.47 17.19 21.43
N VAL A 394 -11.62 17.97 22.10
CA VAL A 394 -10.17 17.81 22.05
C VAL A 394 -9.59 17.84 23.46
N THR A 395 -8.59 17.00 23.68
CA THR A 395 -7.80 17.00 24.91
C THR A 395 -6.66 18.01 24.76
N VAL A 396 -6.53 18.92 25.72
CA VAL A 396 -5.49 19.94 25.76
C VAL A 396 -4.69 19.78 27.05
N ALA A 397 -3.37 19.74 26.93
CA ALA A 397 -2.45 19.85 28.06
C ALA A 397 -1.92 21.28 28.12
N GLN A 398 -2.33 22.02 29.14
CA GLN A 398 -1.82 23.35 29.44
C GLN A 398 -0.54 23.25 30.27
N LEU A 399 0.56 23.66 29.68
CA LEU A 399 1.88 23.74 30.31
C LEU A 399 2.19 25.18 30.70
N PRO A 400 2.98 25.42 31.76
CA PRO A 400 3.40 26.78 32.13
C PRO A 400 4.11 27.51 30.99
N SER A 401 4.97 26.80 30.24
CA SER A 401 5.63 27.31 29.04
C SER A 401 5.94 26.18 28.05
N THR A 402 5.72 26.41 26.75
CA THR A 402 6.14 25.50 25.67
C THR A 402 7.54 25.79 25.12
N ALA A 403 8.24 26.80 25.64
CA ALA A 403 9.56 27.23 25.16
C ALA A 403 10.63 26.11 25.10
N PRO A 404 10.70 25.14 26.05
CA PRO A 404 11.68 24.06 25.93
C PRO A 404 11.36 23.11 24.76
N ILE A 405 10.08 22.89 24.45
CA ILE A 405 9.65 22.10 23.28
C ILE A 405 10.03 22.81 21.99
N GLU A 406 9.76 24.12 21.91
CA GLU A 406 10.12 24.93 20.75
C GLU A 406 11.63 24.96 20.52
N SER A 407 12.41 25.09 21.61
CA SER A 407 13.88 25.03 21.58
C SER A 407 14.39 23.66 21.12
N MET A 408 13.80 22.57 21.64
CA MET A 408 14.14 21.20 21.24
C MET A 408 13.96 21.00 19.74
N ILE A 409 12.82 21.44 19.20
CA ILE A 409 12.49 21.32 17.78
C ILE A 409 13.44 22.18 16.94
N GLN A 410 13.69 23.42 17.35
CA GLN A 410 14.56 24.34 16.60
C GLN A 410 16.03 23.89 16.59
N ALA A 411 16.51 23.36 17.71
CA ALA A 411 17.88 22.87 17.84
C ALA A 411 18.05 21.43 17.29
N GLY A 412 16.96 20.77 16.87
CA GLY A 412 17.00 19.37 16.44
C GLY A 412 17.41 18.42 17.57
N GLN A 413 17.15 18.79 18.83
CA GLN A 413 17.44 17.95 19.98
C GLN A 413 16.49 16.74 20.01
N VAL A 414 16.98 15.63 20.53
CA VAL A 414 16.28 14.34 20.57
C VAL A 414 15.13 14.34 21.58
N GLN A 415 15.29 15.03 22.70
CA GLN A 415 14.33 15.09 23.80
C GLN A 415 14.50 16.38 24.61
N ALA A 416 13.50 16.73 25.41
CA ALA A 416 13.53 17.84 26.35
C ALA A 416 12.67 17.54 27.59
N THR A 417 12.91 18.29 28.66
CA THR A 417 12.09 18.24 29.88
C THR A 417 11.28 19.52 30.01
N VAL A 418 9.97 19.40 30.25
CA VAL A 418 9.04 20.52 30.40
C VAL A 418 8.22 20.32 31.66
N ASN A 419 8.41 21.16 32.69
CA ASN A 419 7.73 21.00 33.98
C ASN A 419 7.85 19.57 34.56
N GLY A 420 9.04 18.95 34.45
CA GLY A 420 9.28 17.55 34.86
C GLY A 420 8.87 16.49 33.83
N LEU A 421 8.07 16.84 32.81
CA LEU A 421 7.65 15.95 31.73
C LEU A 421 8.79 15.72 30.74
N LEU A 422 9.26 14.48 30.61
CA LEU A 422 10.18 14.09 29.54
C LEU A 422 9.42 13.89 28.23
N VAL A 423 9.74 14.70 27.22
CA VAL A 423 9.15 14.62 25.89
C VAL A 423 10.22 14.35 24.85
N GLN A 424 9.89 13.54 23.85
CA GLN A 424 10.79 13.18 22.76
C GLN A 424 10.40 13.92 21.48
N ASN A 425 11.41 14.40 20.75
CA ASN A 425 11.25 14.89 19.40
C ASN A 425 10.84 13.74 18.47
N GLY A 426 9.66 13.85 17.85
CA GLY A 426 9.13 12.82 16.97
C GLY A 426 9.96 12.51 15.71
N LEU A 427 10.94 13.36 15.35
CA LEU A 427 11.91 13.08 14.28
C LEU A 427 13.09 12.19 14.73
N ALA A 428 13.26 11.99 16.04
CA ALA A 428 14.38 11.24 16.61
C ALA A 428 14.02 9.79 16.98
N THR A 429 12.82 9.32 16.63
CA THR A 429 12.32 7.98 17.03
C THR A 429 13.23 6.85 16.58
N THR A 430 13.79 6.91 15.37
CA THR A 430 14.74 5.91 14.86
C THR A 430 16.05 5.85 15.66
N GLN A 431 16.48 6.98 16.21
CA GLN A 431 17.70 7.07 17.04
C GLN A 431 17.46 6.54 18.46
N MET A 432 16.24 6.72 18.98
CA MET A 432 15.88 6.33 20.34
C MET A 432 15.42 4.88 20.45
N ASN A 433 14.55 4.45 19.54
CA ASN A 433 14.02 3.10 19.50
C ASN A 433 13.60 2.73 18.07
N ASN A 434 14.48 1.99 17.40
CA ASN A 434 14.24 1.57 16.02
C ASN A 434 13.00 0.67 15.87
N LYS A 435 12.70 -0.20 16.86
CA LYS A 435 11.50 -1.05 16.83
C LYS A 435 10.22 -0.22 16.94
N ALA A 436 10.22 0.80 17.79
CA ALA A 436 9.12 1.74 17.84
C ALA A 436 8.95 2.50 16.52
N ALA A 437 10.05 2.93 15.90
CA ALA A 437 10.03 3.63 14.63
C ALA A 437 9.48 2.77 13.47
N THR A 438 9.81 1.48 13.43
CA THR A 438 9.31 0.52 12.42
C THR A 438 7.88 0.05 12.69
N GLY A 439 7.29 0.38 13.84
CA GLY A 439 5.95 -0.06 14.24
C GLY A 439 5.91 -1.49 14.80
N GLU A 440 7.08 -2.03 15.15
CA GLU A 440 7.24 -3.35 15.77
C GLU A 440 6.80 -3.37 17.24
N GLU A 441 6.87 -2.23 17.91
CA GLU A 441 6.33 -2.05 19.25
C GLU A 441 5.80 -0.61 19.44
N PRO A 442 4.87 -0.37 20.36
CA PRO A 442 4.42 0.99 20.66
C PRO A 442 5.55 1.83 21.28
N PRO A 443 5.67 3.12 20.92
CA PRO A 443 6.56 4.05 21.61
C PRO A 443 6.23 4.13 23.11
N GLN A 444 7.28 4.14 23.95
CA GLN A 444 7.14 4.29 25.41
C GLN A 444 7.23 5.75 25.87
N ASN A 445 7.87 6.61 25.05
CA ASN A 445 8.04 8.03 25.34
C ASN A 445 6.88 8.84 24.78
N ILE A 446 6.63 10.01 25.38
CA ILE A 446 5.70 11.00 24.86
C ILE A 446 6.31 11.66 23.63
N LEU A 447 5.68 11.48 22.46
CA LEU A 447 6.19 11.97 21.19
C LEU A 447 5.60 13.32 20.84
N VAL A 448 6.45 14.31 20.58
CA VAL A 448 6.05 15.64 20.09
C VAL A 448 6.10 15.66 18.56
N THR A 449 4.99 16.08 17.95
CA THR A 449 4.85 16.23 16.50
C THR A 449 4.33 17.61 16.15
N THR A 450 5.03 18.34 15.27
CA THR A 450 4.65 19.71 14.87
C THR A 450 4.81 19.97 13.38
N ARG A 451 4.04 20.90 12.84
CA ARG A 451 4.19 21.39 11.45
C ARG A 451 5.58 21.93 11.17
N LYS A 452 6.20 22.62 12.13
CA LYS A 452 7.54 23.20 12.03
C LYS A 452 8.63 22.14 11.73
N GLN A 453 8.52 20.93 12.29
CA GLN A 453 9.44 19.82 12.01
C GLN A 453 9.51 19.46 10.51
N TYR A 454 8.44 19.70 9.76
CA TYR A 454 8.33 19.35 8.35
C TYR A 454 8.30 20.56 7.42
N GLY A 455 8.57 21.77 7.95
CA GLY A 455 8.54 23.02 7.17
C GLY A 455 7.15 23.40 6.67
N LEU A 456 6.09 22.96 7.37
CA LEU A 456 4.71 23.24 7.00
C LEU A 456 4.23 24.57 7.61
N PRO A 457 3.42 25.37 6.90
CA PRO A 457 2.84 26.61 7.42
C PRO A 457 1.82 26.36 8.53
N GLU A 458 1.81 27.19 9.57
CA GLU A 458 0.89 27.08 10.73
C GLU A 458 -0.48 27.75 10.51
N ASP A 459 -0.61 28.56 9.45
CA ASP A 459 -1.79 29.39 9.14
C ASP A 459 -2.42 29.09 7.77
N ALA A 460 -2.13 27.91 7.21
CA ALA A 460 -2.66 27.45 5.94
C ALA A 460 -3.24 26.03 6.04
N VAL A 461 -4.15 25.70 5.12
CA VAL A 461 -4.68 24.34 4.96
C VAL A 461 -3.61 23.43 4.36
N ILE A 462 -3.36 22.30 5.00
CA ILE A 462 -2.41 21.28 4.53
C ILE A 462 -3.20 20.15 3.89
N TYR A 463 -3.22 20.12 2.58
CA TYR A 463 -3.57 18.91 1.84
C TYR A 463 -2.38 17.96 1.83
N CYS A 464 -2.57 16.65 2.01
CA CYS A 464 -1.48 15.69 1.91
C CYS A 464 -1.76 14.55 0.93
N ASN A 465 -0.71 13.97 0.37
CA ASN A 465 -0.73 12.64 -0.23
C ASN A 465 0.62 11.97 0.02
N PHE A 466 0.60 10.81 0.70
CA PHE A 466 1.82 10.08 1.06
C PHE A 466 2.02 8.79 0.27
N ASN A 467 1.40 8.67 -0.91
CA ASN A 467 1.69 7.58 -1.82
C ASN A 467 3.05 7.78 -2.49
N GLN A 468 3.56 6.70 -3.10
CA GLN A 468 4.64 6.83 -4.07
C GLN A 468 4.16 7.64 -5.28
N LEU A 469 5.05 8.45 -5.85
CA LEU A 469 4.69 9.43 -6.89
C LEU A 469 4.15 8.79 -8.18
N TYR A 470 4.47 7.51 -8.44
CA TYR A 470 3.97 6.80 -9.62
C TYR A 470 2.44 6.71 -9.70
N LYS A 471 1.73 6.92 -8.59
CA LYS A 471 0.24 6.93 -8.56
C LYS A 471 -0.35 8.26 -9.01
N ILE A 472 0.47 9.28 -9.21
CA ILE A 472 0.07 10.59 -9.73
C ILE A 472 0.25 10.59 -11.25
N ASP A 473 -0.78 11.04 -11.96
CA ASP A 473 -0.77 11.30 -13.39
C ASP A 473 -1.04 12.79 -13.67
N PRO A 474 -0.91 13.25 -14.94
CA PRO A 474 -1.18 14.64 -15.28
C PRO A 474 -2.56 15.11 -14.83
N SER A 475 -3.57 14.24 -14.96
CA SER A 475 -4.95 14.57 -14.62
C SER A 475 -5.16 14.77 -13.12
N THR A 476 -4.46 14.01 -12.28
CA THR A 476 -4.47 14.16 -10.82
C THR A 476 -3.79 15.45 -10.39
N LEU A 477 -2.59 15.75 -10.92
CA LEU A 477 -1.90 16.99 -10.58
C LEU A 477 -2.69 18.22 -11.02
N GLN A 478 -3.37 18.15 -12.16
CA GLN A 478 -4.27 19.23 -12.62
C GLN A 478 -5.36 19.53 -11.59
N MET A 479 -6.06 18.51 -11.07
CA MET A 479 -7.09 18.71 -10.05
C MET A 479 -6.51 19.36 -8.79
N TRP A 480 -5.35 18.89 -8.32
CA TRP A 480 -4.69 19.45 -7.14
C TRP A 480 -4.25 20.91 -7.36
N CYS A 481 -3.77 21.25 -8.56
CA CYS A 481 -3.46 22.63 -8.92
C CYS A 481 -4.71 23.52 -8.95
N ASN A 482 -5.84 23.00 -9.44
CA ASN A 482 -7.12 23.72 -9.43
C ASN A 482 -7.59 24.00 -7.99
N ILE A 483 -7.48 23.01 -7.11
CA ILE A 483 -7.79 23.15 -5.67
C ILE A 483 -6.90 24.23 -5.03
N LEU A 484 -5.59 24.20 -5.26
CA LEU A 484 -4.65 25.19 -4.74
C LEU A 484 -4.97 26.62 -5.20
N LYS A 485 -5.48 26.81 -6.43
CA LYS A 485 -5.92 28.14 -6.91
C LYS A 485 -7.20 28.62 -6.23
N ARG A 486 -8.12 27.68 -5.95
CA ARG A 486 -9.43 27.95 -5.31
C ARG A 486 -9.34 28.06 -3.79
N VAL A 487 -8.24 27.62 -3.17
CA VAL A 487 -7.95 27.74 -1.74
C VAL A 487 -6.59 28.44 -1.57
N PRO A 488 -6.53 29.79 -1.62
CA PRO A 488 -5.25 30.52 -1.72
C PRO A 488 -4.28 30.28 -0.54
N LYS A 489 -4.80 30.13 0.68
CA LYS A 489 -4.04 29.81 1.90
C LYS A 489 -3.95 28.31 2.14
N SER A 490 -3.39 27.57 1.18
CA SER A 490 -3.20 26.12 1.30
C SER A 490 -1.93 25.64 0.64
N VAL A 491 -1.45 24.46 1.03
CA VAL A 491 -0.35 23.76 0.37
C VAL A 491 -0.70 22.29 0.15
N VAL A 492 -0.05 21.63 -0.80
CA VAL A 492 -0.05 20.17 -0.93
C VAL A 492 1.27 19.62 -0.42
N TRP A 493 1.21 18.70 0.54
CA TRP A 493 2.33 18.02 1.16
C TRP A 493 2.50 16.61 0.58
N LEU A 494 3.59 16.39 -0.13
CA LEU A 494 3.88 15.15 -0.85
C LEU A 494 5.07 14.38 -0.27
N LEU A 495 5.07 13.08 -0.52
CA LEU A 495 6.20 12.21 -0.23
C LEU A 495 7.27 12.31 -1.32
N ARG A 496 8.52 12.59 -0.95
CA ARG A 496 9.69 12.56 -1.83
C ARG A 496 10.11 11.12 -2.11
N PHE A 497 9.34 10.41 -2.94
CA PHE A 497 9.66 9.01 -3.27
C PHE A 497 9.21 8.56 -4.67
N PRO A 498 10.17 8.38 -5.61
CA PRO A 498 11.61 8.67 -5.48
C PRO A 498 11.91 10.18 -5.55
N ALA A 499 13.10 10.58 -5.08
CA ALA A 499 13.51 11.98 -5.05
C ALA A 499 13.52 12.66 -6.44
N HIS A 500 13.84 11.91 -7.50
CA HIS A 500 13.87 12.44 -8.86
C HIS A 500 12.50 12.91 -9.38
N GLY A 501 11.38 12.48 -8.77
CA GLY A 501 10.04 12.92 -9.18
C GLY A 501 9.66 14.32 -8.70
N GLU A 502 10.32 14.85 -7.67
CA GLU A 502 10.00 16.16 -7.09
C GLU A 502 10.15 17.29 -8.12
N ALA A 503 11.29 17.35 -8.81
CA ALA A 503 11.56 18.40 -9.80
C ALA A 503 10.53 18.39 -10.95
N ASN A 504 10.11 17.21 -11.39
CA ASN A 504 9.13 17.06 -12.46
C ASN A 504 7.74 17.53 -12.03
N ILE A 505 7.29 17.17 -10.82
CA ILE A 505 6.01 17.66 -10.26
C ILE A 505 6.03 19.18 -10.11
N LEU A 506 7.10 19.74 -9.55
CA LEU A 506 7.21 21.20 -9.34
C LEU A 506 7.20 21.95 -10.68
N ALA A 507 7.94 21.47 -11.69
CA ALA A 507 7.94 22.06 -13.02
C ALA A 507 6.55 22.01 -13.67
N GLN A 508 5.84 20.88 -13.57
CA GLN A 508 4.49 20.76 -14.12
C GLN A 508 3.49 21.65 -13.37
N ALA A 509 3.55 21.71 -12.04
CA ALA A 509 2.69 22.58 -11.24
C ALA A 509 2.90 24.06 -11.59
N GLN A 510 4.16 24.47 -11.84
CA GLN A 510 4.48 25.82 -12.29
C GLN A 510 3.87 26.12 -13.66
N GLN A 511 3.97 25.19 -14.63
CA GLN A 511 3.29 25.32 -15.93
C GLN A 511 1.77 25.44 -15.78
N LEU A 512 1.21 24.77 -14.77
CA LEU A 512 -0.20 24.87 -14.42
C LEU A 512 -0.54 26.13 -13.62
N GLY A 513 0.40 27.06 -13.40
CA GLY A 513 0.15 28.35 -12.76
C GLY A 513 0.05 28.30 -11.24
N VAL A 514 0.68 27.31 -10.59
CA VAL A 514 0.83 27.25 -9.14
C VAL A 514 2.22 27.78 -8.75
N GLY A 515 2.26 28.77 -7.85
CA GLY A 515 3.50 29.41 -7.41
C GLY A 515 4.41 28.51 -6.56
N ALA A 516 5.69 28.89 -6.46
CA ALA A 516 6.66 28.21 -5.60
C ALA A 516 6.20 28.16 -4.13
N GLY A 517 6.54 27.08 -3.41
CA GLY A 517 6.18 26.89 -2.01
C GLY A 517 4.75 26.39 -1.75
N ARG A 518 3.91 26.27 -2.79
CA ARG A 518 2.55 25.70 -2.66
C ARG A 518 2.51 24.16 -2.67
N ILE A 519 3.61 23.52 -3.06
CA ILE A 519 3.82 22.07 -2.94
C ILE A 519 5.08 21.87 -2.11
N ILE A 520 4.96 21.11 -1.03
CA ILE A 520 6.04 20.84 -0.06
C ILE A 520 6.33 19.34 -0.08
N PHE A 521 7.61 18.98 -0.03
CA PHE A 521 8.04 17.58 -0.03
C PHE A 521 8.79 17.22 1.25
N SER A 522 8.43 16.09 1.85
CA SER A 522 9.20 15.46 2.93
C SER A 522 9.75 14.10 2.53
N ASN A 523 10.86 13.72 3.16
CA ASN A 523 11.47 12.42 2.94
C ASN A 523 10.55 11.28 3.41
N VAL A 524 10.85 10.07 2.91
CA VAL A 524 10.31 8.84 3.47
C VAL A 524 10.71 8.76 4.94
N ALA A 525 9.71 8.49 5.78
CA ALA A 525 9.86 8.33 7.21
C ALA A 525 9.71 6.86 7.59
N ALA A 526 10.18 6.50 8.80
CA ALA A 526 9.86 5.21 9.38
C ALA A 526 8.34 5.06 9.57
N LYS A 527 7.86 3.82 9.66
CA LYS A 527 6.42 3.52 9.58
C LYS A 527 5.59 4.26 10.63
N GLU A 528 6.06 4.33 11.88
CA GLU A 528 5.38 5.04 12.97
C GLU A 528 5.30 6.54 12.70
N GLU A 529 6.41 7.18 12.33
CA GLU A 529 6.46 8.61 12.03
C GLU A 529 5.59 8.94 10.81
N HIS A 530 5.58 8.08 9.79
CA HIS A 530 4.74 8.23 8.60
C HIS A 530 3.25 8.32 8.95
N VAL A 531 2.77 7.46 9.86
CA VAL A 531 1.37 7.46 10.31
C VAL A 531 1.12 8.66 11.23
N ARG A 532 1.96 8.86 12.24
CA ARG A 532 1.82 9.94 13.24
C ARG A 532 1.81 11.33 12.60
N ARG A 533 2.71 11.61 11.66
CA ARG A 533 2.78 12.92 11.00
C ARG A 533 1.55 13.22 10.13
N GLY A 534 0.75 12.21 9.79
CA GLY A 534 -0.55 12.39 9.14
C GLY A 534 -1.51 13.26 9.96
N GLN A 535 -1.34 13.33 11.29
CA GLN A 535 -2.13 14.19 12.17
C GLN A 535 -1.90 15.68 11.93
N LEU A 536 -0.81 16.06 11.25
CA LEU A 536 -0.50 17.46 10.92
C LEU A 536 -1.21 17.96 9.64
N ALA A 537 -1.80 17.04 8.87
CA ALA A 537 -2.55 17.35 7.67
C ALA A 537 -4.01 17.64 8.00
N ASP A 538 -4.61 18.56 7.25
CA ASP A 538 -6.03 18.90 7.39
C ASP A 538 -6.89 17.93 6.57
N VAL A 539 -6.46 17.62 5.34
CA VAL A 539 -7.17 16.74 4.39
C VAL A 539 -6.17 15.92 3.57
N CYS A 540 -6.45 14.66 3.31
CA CYS A 540 -5.73 13.84 2.35
C CYS A 540 -6.42 13.88 0.97
N LEU A 541 -5.65 14.18 -0.07
CA LEU A 541 -6.08 14.13 -1.46
C LEU A 541 -5.63 12.79 -2.06
N ASP A 542 -6.51 11.81 -2.17
CA ASP A 542 -6.18 10.50 -2.73
C ASP A 542 -5.87 10.56 -4.25
N THR A 543 -5.19 9.55 -4.75
CA THR A 543 -4.85 9.40 -6.18
C THR A 543 -5.89 8.54 -6.90
N PRO A 544 -6.69 9.08 -7.85
CA PRO A 544 -7.73 8.31 -8.53
C PRO A 544 -7.22 7.22 -9.47
N LEU A 545 -5.99 7.37 -10.01
CA LEU A 545 -5.40 6.36 -10.89
C LEU A 545 -5.20 5.02 -10.16
N CYS A 546 -4.71 5.10 -8.93
CA CYS A 546 -4.51 3.98 -8.02
C CYS A 546 -4.54 4.58 -6.61
N ASN A 547 -5.47 4.15 -5.76
CA ASN A 547 -5.67 4.78 -4.47
C ASN A 547 -4.51 4.49 -3.50
N GLY A 548 -4.47 5.26 -2.41
CA GLY A 548 -3.84 4.85 -1.17
C GLY A 548 -4.54 3.62 -0.61
N HIS A 549 -3.86 2.47 -0.65
CA HIS A 549 -4.34 1.24 -0.01
C HIS A 549 -3.95 1.26 1.47
N THR A 550 -2.76 0.77 1.82
CA THR A 550 -2.18 0.94 3.16
C THR A 550 -2.07 2.41 3.54
N THR A 551 -1.66 3.28 2.61
CA THR A 551 -1.58 4.73 2.85
C THR A 551 -2.94 5.34 3.20
N GLY A 552 -4.04 4.82 2.64
CA GLY A 552 -5.40 5.24 3.01
C GLY A 552 -5.71 4.91 4.47
N MET A 553 -5.39 3.69 4.91
CA MET A 553 -5.52 3.29 6.32
C MET A 553 -4.62 4.13 7.23
N ASP A 554 -3.40 4.43 6.80
CA ASP A 554 -2.44 5.24 7.57
C ASP A 554 -3.00 6.65 7.86
N VAL A 555 -3.53 7.34 6.84
CA VAL A 555 -4.09 8.71 7.02
C VAL A 555 -5.40 8.72 7.80
N LEU A 556 -6.25 7.71 7.59
CA LEU A 556 -7.52 7.58 8.33
C LEU A 556 -7.27 7.25 9.81
N TRP A 557 -6.24 6.46 10.13
CA TRP A 557 -5.85 6.19 11.51
C TRP A 557 -5.35 7.44 12.23
N ALA A 558 -4.66 8.33 11.51
CA ALA A 558 -4.25 9.64 12.02
C ALA A 558 -5.45 10.59 12.24
N GLY A 559 -6.65 10.22 11.81
CA GLY A 559 -7.85 11.06 11.92
C GLY A 559 -8.00 12.09 10.81
N THR A 560 -7.23 11.95 9.72
CA THR A 560 -7.23 12.92 8.62
C THR A 560 -8.24 12.48 7.56
N PRO A 561 -9.27 13.30 7.26
CA PRO A 561 -10.23 13.01 6.20
C PRO A 561 -9.54 12.80 4.86
N MET A 562 -9.96 11.78 4.12
CA MET A 562 -9.43 11.48 2.79
C MET A 562 -10.52 11.69 1.75
N ILE A 563 -10.24 12.44 0.69
CA ILE A 563 -11.10 12.59 -0.47
C ILE A 563 -10.62 11.64 -1.55
N THR A 564 -11.53 10.90 -2.17
CA THR A 564 -11.20 10.01 -3.30
C THR A 564 -12.17 10.16 -4.45
N LEU A 565 -11.75 9.76 -5.65
CA LEU A 565 -12.59 9.65 -6.84
C LEU A 565 -12.59 8.19 -7.26
N SER A 566 -13.76 7.56 -7.19
CA SER A 566 -13.89 6.12 -7.45
C SER A 566 -13.77 5.81 -8.94
N GLY A 567 -12.71 5.11 -9.34
CA GLY A 567 -12.51 4.65 -10.71
C GLY A 567 -13.20 3.31 -11.01
N GLU A 568 -12.70 2.58 -12.00
CA GLU A 568 -13.25 1.28 -12.40
C GLU A 568 -12.41 0.08 -11.93
N THR A 569 -11.09 0.22 -11.88
CA THR A 569 -10.21 -0.87 -11.45
C THR A 569 -10.33 -1.08 -9.94
N LEU A 570 -10.13 -2.31 -9.46
CA LEU A 570 -10.05 -2.60 -8.02
C LEU A 570 -9.15 -1.60 -7.29
N ALA A 571 -7.95 -1.37 -7.81
CA ALA A 571 -6.95 -0.47 -7.23
C ALA A 571 -7.40 1.00 -7.12
N SER A 572 -8.34 1.44 -7.97
CA SER A 572 -8.92 2.80 -7.97
C SER A 572 -10.22 2.94 -7.15
N ARG A 573 -10.62 1.88 -6.44
CA ARG A 573 -11.87 1.85 -5.66
C ARG A 573 -11.68 1.51 -4.18
N VAL A 574 -10.46 1.16 -3.76
CA VAL A 574 -10.15 0.76 -2.38
C VAL A 574 -10.41 1.90 -1.39
N ALA A 575 -9.97 3.13 -1.68
CA ALA A 575 -10.20 4.27 -0.78
C ALA A 575 -11.69 4.58 -0.61
N ALA A 576 -12.49 4.41 -1.67
CA ALA A 576 -13.94 4.56 -1.58
C ALA A 576 -14.53 3.50 -0.63
N SER A 577 -14.10 2.24 -0.76
CA SER A 577 -14.53 1.15 0.14
C SER A 577 -14.15 1.42 1.60
N GLN A 578 -12.93 1.88 1.86
CA GLN A 578 -12.49 2.29 3.19
C GLN A 578 -13.38 3.40 3.78
N LEU A 579 -13.68 4.45 3.01
CA LEU A 579 -14.53 5.56 3.44
C LEU A 579 -15.99 5.15 3.66
N HIS A 580 -16.52 4.24 2.85
CA HIS A 580 -17.85 3.67 3.06
C HIS A 580 -17.90 2.86 4.36
N CYS A 581 -16.89 2.01 4.63
CA CYS A 581 -16.79 1.26 5.90
C CYS A 581 -16.60 2.18 7.11
N LEU A 582 -15.86 3.27 6.96
CA LEU A 582 -15.70 4.30 7.98
C LEU A 582 -17.01 5.09 8.26
N GLY A 583 -17.97 5.07 7.33
CA GLY A 583 -19.19 5.87 7.43
C GLY A 583 -19.04 7.31 6.92
N CYS A 584 -18.09 7.57 6.03
CA CYS A 584 -17.84 8.87 5.41
C CYS A 584 -18.00 8.84 3.87
N PRO A 585 -19.12 8.34 3.30
CA PRO A 585 -19.33 8.27 1.85
C PRO A 585 -19.37 9.64 1.17
N GLU A 586 -19.65 10.72 1.91
CA GLU A 586 -19.65 12.09 1.40
C GLU A 586 -18.26 12.59 0.94
N LEU A 587 -17.19 11.83 1.24
CA LEU A 587 -15.83 12.10 0.78
C LEU A 587 -15.46 11.34 -0.50
N VAL A 588 -16.42 10.61 -1.09
CA VAL A 588 -16.26 9.84 -2.32
C VAL A 588 -16.89 10.58 -3.49
N ALA A 589 -16.06 11.27 -4.28
CA ALA A 589 -16.50 11.95 -5.49
C ALA A 589 -16.85 10.97 -6.62
N GLN A 590 -17.82 11.35 -7.45
CA GLN A 590 -18.22 10.68 -8.68
C GLN A 590 -17.58 11.32 -9.92
N THR A 591 -17.19 12.59 -9.83
CA THR A 591 -16.54 13.33 -10.92
C THR A 591 -15.30 14.08 -10.44
N ARG A 592 -14.44 14.48 -11.38
CA ARG A 592 -13.27 15.33 -11.08
C ARG A 592 -13.69 16.69 -10.50
N GLN A 593 -14.78 17.26 -11.02
CA GLN A 593 -15.31 18.52 -10.51
C GLN A 593 -15.77 18.38 -9.05
N GLU A 594 -16.51 17.32 -8.74
CA GLU A 594 -16.96 17.04 -7.37
C GLU A 594 -15.78 16.77 -6.43
N TYR A 595 -14.72 16.08 -6.89
CA TYR A 595 -13.48 15.90 -6.12
C TYR A 595 -12.87 17.25 -5.73
N GLU A 596 -12.75 18.17 -6.69
CA GLU A 596 -12.25 19.52 -6.43
C GLU A 596 -13.19 20.32 -5.52
N ASP A 597 -14.50 20.17 -5.69
CA ASP A 597 -15.50 20.90 -4.90
C ASP A 597 -15.51 20.45 -3.44
N ILE A 598 -15.45 19.14 -3.17
CA ILE A 598 -15.30 18.59 -1.81
C ILE A 598 -14.01 19.12 -1.17
N ALA A 599 -12.90 19.09 -1.91
CA ALA A 599 -11.62 19.59 -1.42
C ALA A 599 -11.69 21.08 -1.10
N CYS A 600 -12.18 21.91 -2.03
CA CYS A 600 -12.30 23.34 -1.82
C CYS A 600 -13.26 23.70 -0.69
N LYS A 601 -14.32 22.91 -0.50
CA LYS A 601 -15.23 23.07 0.64
C LYS A 601 -14.51 22.82 1.96
N LEU A 602 -13.78 21.71 2.08
CA LEU A 602 -12.96 21.42 3.26
C LEU A 602 -11.84 22.44 3.49
N GLY A 603 -11.32 23.06 2.42
CA GLY A 603 -10.28 24.09 2.52
C GLY A 603 -10.77 25.50 2.84
N ASN A 604 -12.04 25.82 2.55
CA ASN A 604 -12.59 27.17 2.73
C ASN A 604 -13.62 27.27 3.86
N ASP A 605 -14.32 26.19 4.19
CA ASP A 605 -15.31 26.12 5.29
C ASP A 605 -14.68 25.43 6.51
N ARG A 606 -14.19 26.23 7.46
CA ARG A 606 -13.50 25.75 8.68
C ARG A 606 -14.41 24.91 9.57
N GLU A 607 -15.68 25.26 9.69
CA GLU A 607 -16.64 24.54 10.53
C GLU A 607 -16.94 23.17 9.92
N TYR A 608 -17.09 23.11 8.59
CA TYR A 608 -17.23 21.84 7.88
C TYR A 608 -15.97 20.96 8.00
N LEU A 609 -14.78 21.55 7.90
CA LEU A 609 -13.52 20.82 8.11
C LEU A 609 -13.44 20.23 9.52
N LYS A 610 -13.70 21.05 10.56
CA LYS A 610 -13.71 20.59 11.96
C LYS A 610 -14.70 19.45 12.19
N ALA A 611 -15.93 19.59 11.72
CA ALA A 611 -16.96 18.54 11.82
C ALA A 611 -16.52 17.25 11.13
N THR A 612 -15.96 17.36 9.93
CA THR A 612 -15.52 16.20 9.14
C THR A 612 -14.34 15.49 9.80
N ARG A 613 -13.37 16.24 10.34
CA ARG A 613 -12.25 15.69 11.11
C ARG A 613 -12.71 14.99 12.38
N ALA A 614 -13.64 15.60 13.13
CA ALA A 614 -14.21 14.99 14.33
C ALA A 614 -14.95 13.68 14.01
N LYS A 615 -15.71 13.65 12.91
CA LYS A 615 -16.37 12.44 12.42
C LYS A 615 -15.36 11.33 12.12
N VAL A 616 -14.30 11.62 11.36
CA VAL A 616 -13.24 10.64 11.03
C VAL A 616 -12.50 10.18 12.29
N TRP A 617 -12.15 11.10 13.20
CA TRP A 617 -11.45 10.80 14.45
C TRP A 617 -12.23 9.82 15.33
N LYS A 618 -13.55 9.98 15.43
CA LYS A 618 -14.45 9.08 16.16
C LYS A 618 -14.64 7.76 15.40
N ALA A 619 -14.96 7.84 14.11
CA ALA A 619 -15.31 6.69 13.29
C ALA A 619 -14.17 5.66 13.16
N ARG A 620 -12.90 6.06 13.20
CA ARG A 620 -11.77 5.10 13.13
C ARG A 620 -11.74 4.12 14.32
N ILE A 621 -12.39 4.46 15.44
CA ILE A 621 -12.49 3.60 16.63
C ILE A 621 -13.79 2.80 16.63
N ASP A 622 -14.89 3.46 16.26
CA ASP A 622 -16.25 2.92 16.38
C ASP A 622 -16.68 2.08 15.16
N SER A 623 -16.11 2.34 13.98
CA SER A 623 -16.43 1.61 12.76
C SER A 623 -15.66 0.28 12.65
N PRO A 624 -16.11 -0.64 11.77
CA PRO A 624 -15.40 -1.90 11.54
C PRO A 624 -14.01 -1.77 10.89
N LEU A 625 -13.64 -0.60 10.36
CA LEU A 625 -12.48 -0.44 9.48
C LEU A 625 -11.15 -0.88 10.11
N PHE A 626 -10.98 -0.65 11.41
CA PHE A 626 -9.79 -1.04 12.19
C PHE A 626 -10.10 -2.09 13.27
N ASP A 627 -11.24 -2.78 13.15
CA ASP A 627 -11.61 -3.87 14.04
C ASP A 627 -11.22 -5.23 13.44
N CYS A 628 -9.95 -5.61 13.67
CA CYS A 628 -9.41 -6.89 13.21
C CYS A 628 -10.19 -8.11 13.75
N LYS A 629 -10.86 -8.02 14.92
CA LYS A 629 -11.58 -9.16 15.49
C LYS A 629 -12.91 -9.39 14.77
N THR A 630 -13.67 -8.32 14.55
CA THR A 630 -14.89 -8.37 13.74
C THR A 630 -14.56 -8.79 12.31
N TYR A 631 -13.47 -8.26 11.74
CA TYR A 631 -12.99 -8.64 10.43
C TYR A 631 -12.69 -10.15 10.33
N ALA A 632 -11.89 -10.71 11.26
CA ALA A 632 -11.56 -12.14 11.28
C ALA A 632 -12.82 -13.02 11.40
N THR A 633 -13.78 -12.62 12.24
CA THR A 633 -15.06 -13.33 12.41
C THR A 633 -15.88 -13.35 11.12
N ASN A 634 -15.93 -12.22 10.39
CA ASN A 634 -16.61 -12.17 9.10
C ASN A 634 -15.88 -13.00 8.04
N LEU A 635 -14.54 -12.96 8.04
CA LEU A 635 -13.73 -13.77 7.13
C LEU A 635 -13.99 -15.28 7.33
N GLU A 636 -14.13 -15.75 8.58
CA GLU A 636 -14.54 -17.12 8.90
C GLU A 636 -15.92 -17.49 8.35
N ARG A 637 -16.90 -16.58 8.45
CA ARG A 637 -18.23 -16.81 7.88
C ARG A 637 -18.14 -16.98 6.37
N LEU A 638 -17.32 -16.15 5.71
CA LEU A 638 -17.09 -16.23 4.27
C LEU A 638 -16.42 -17.55 3.88
N PHE A 639 -15.38 -17.97 4.61
CA PHE A 639 -14.74 -19.27 4.46
C PHE A 639 -15.70 -20.44 4.66
N GLY A 640 -16.56 -20.38 5.69
CA GLY A 640 -17.59 -21.39 5.92
C GLY A 640 -18.56 -21.52 4.75
N ARG A 641 -18.93 -20.40 4.10
CA ARG A 641 -19.79 -20.41 2.90
C ARG A 641 -19.09 -21.02 1.69
N MET A 642 -17.83 -20.67 1.46
CA MET A 642 -17.01 -21.28 0.40
C MET A 642 -16.91 -22.80 0.59
N TRP A 643 -16.59 -23.24 1.81
CA TRP A 643 -16.50 -24.66 2.14
C TRP A 643 -17.83 -25.39 1.99
N LYS A 644 -18.94 -24.79 2.45
CA LYS A 644 -20.28 -25.38 2.31
C LYS A 644 -20.65 -25.61 0.84
N LYS A 645 -20.34 -24.66 -0.04
CA LYS A 645 -20.57 -24.82 -1.49
C LYS A 645 -19.73 -25.97 -2.06
N TYR A 646 -18.43 -25.98 -1.77
CA TYR A 646 -17.54 -27.04 -2.25
C TYR A 646 -17.95 -28.44 -1.74
N SER A 647 -18.18 -28.58 -0.44
CA SER A 647 -18.57 -29.86 0.17
C SER A 647 -19.98 -30.31 -0.26
N GLY A 648 -20.84 -29.39 -0.68
CA GLY A 648 -22.11 -29.67 -1.36
C GLY A 648 -21.97 -30.11 -2.83
N GLY A 649 -20.75 -30.14 -3.39
CA GLY A 649 -20.49 -30.49 -4.78
C GLY A 649 -20.76 -29.37 -5.78
N GLU A 650 -20.98 -28.13 -5.31
CA GLU A 650 -21.17 -26.97 -6.17
C GLU A 650 -19.84 -26.46 -6.74
N LYS A 651 -19.86 -25.98 -7.99
CA LYS A 651 -18.74 -25.21 -8.55
C LYS A 651 -18.68 -23.83 -7.88
N PRO A 652 -17.50 -23.18 -7.85
CA PRO A 652 -17.40 -21.81 -7.37
C PRO A 652 -18.37 -20.87 -8.10
N ASP A 653 -19.13 -20.10 -7.32
CA ASP A 653 -19.99 -19.03 -7.83
C ASP A 653 -20.01 -17.84 -6.86
N HIS A 654 -20.48 -16.67 -7.31
CA HIS A 654 -20.44 -15.43 -6.53
C HIS A 654 -21.10 -15.59 -5.14
N ILE A 655 -20.44 -15.07 -4.10
CA ILE A 655 -20.96 -15.00 -2.73
C ILE A 655 -21.11 -13.52 -2.39
N THR A 656 -22.32 -12.97 -2.56
CA THR A 656 -22.57 -11.51 -2.49
C THR A 656 -23.61 -11.09 -1.45
N GLU A 657 -24.35 -12.07 -0.92
CA GLU A 657 -25.30 -11.89 0.18
C GLU A 657 -24.56 -11.96 1.51
N TRP A 658 -25.01 -11.27 2.55
CA TRP A 658 -24.39 -11.26 3.89
C TRP A 658 -25.41 -11.53 4.98
#